data_AF-A0A8D8CM71-F1
#
_entry.id   AF-A0A8D8CM71-F1
#
_cell.length_a   1.000
_cell.length_b   1.000
_cell.length_c   1.000
_cell.angle_alpha   90.00
_cell.angle_beta   90.00
_cell.angle_gamma   90.00
#
_symmetry.space_group_name_H-M   'P 1'
#
loop_
_entity.id
_entity.type
_entity.pdbx_description
1 polymer ?
#
loop_
_entity_poly.entity_id
_entity_poly.type
_entity_poly.pdbx_seq_one_letter_code
_entity_poly.pdbx_strand_id
1 'polypeptide(L)'
;FVVVLRTYHQPVLRSLLLSRMYKFPTTFRLVPNVARRASIIRFKSSSKLRRVLAEMPLDPKHIAEAQKQRLKLKQKVAKVSPGIVNLQVVGSGAAGSPASVYLFSDQTRYLFNCGEGTQRLAYEHKTKLSSLENIFMTRTCWERIGGLPGICLTMQDVGVPSVTLHGPPGLDELFKAMSRFVILKDMKVRAAECRAEDLFEDHVMTLKYVAIGREAGEGSANSDEDDEGEDTTVDDTDYYAYEKRKKAEPKAKLQTASAKQDWTKRHEESVMAYICKLKHRFGQLSLEKCVEKGVPAGPLLGQLKNGNDVTLPDGKVVKSSDVRGPNDPGPVFIFIDIPSEAYLSDLEAKNKAFAPYQSSATDESDQAMYVVHFTPLEVMRTERYRTFLNKFSASTRHIALNEINKFSGYIASHRIQYHLNQLDKDIFPVLKEDNNNYDELVNAATDCDLVRSSSLSYFHIRPRKGIDRTQEAALNPAEYLQELEALPDFKLALDDLRRKIAQQPSQSQTPRSEIFPRIVFLGTGSSIPNKTRNVSAILVRTSPDSSILLDCGEGTAGQIERLYGGEAAVQVFRSIKAVYISHLHADHHLGLFGLLQTRRKLLGPDSEKVLLLAPEQISYWMRLYDCRFEPLHKEYELVKNAQLIEEPLRDERIHDLGLTEIATCRVRHCPHSFGVALRMQSSKKDDTEPIKITYSGDTMPCQDLIELGRDSTVLIHEATMEDELEA
;
A
#
# COMPACT_ATOMS: atom_id res chain seq x y z
N PHE A 1 9.16 19.66 1.87
CA PHE A 1 8.37 20.23 0.75
C PHE A 1 9.19 20.82 -0.42
N VAL A 2 10.41 21.35 -0.24
CA VAL A 2 11.29 21.75 -1.37
C VAL A 2 11.95 20.55 -2.09
N VAL A 3 12.11 19.42 -1.39
CA VAL A 3 12.69 18.18 -1.95
C VAL A 3 11.72 17.45 -2.89
N VAL A 4 10.41 17.47 -2.60
CA VAL A 4 9.38 16.86 -3.46
C VAL A 4 9.30 17.57 -4.82
N LEU A 5 9.55 18.88 -4.91
CA LEU A 5 9.49 19.58 -6.20
C LEU A 5 10.77 19.44 -7.06
N ARG A 6 11.94 19.17 -6.45
CA ARG A 6 13.20 19.03 -7.21
C ARG A 6 13.31 17.71 -7.96
N THR A 7 12.77 16.62 -7.42
CA THR A 7 12.72 15.31 -8.08
C THR A 7 11.68 15.23 -9.20
N TYR A 8 10.64 16.10 -9.19
CA TYR A 8 9.55 16.04 -10.17
C TYR A 8 9.89 16.66 -11.55
N HIS A 9 10.88 17.55 -11.66
CA HIS A 9 11.11 18.32 -12.90
C HIS A 9 12.39 18.02 -13.69
N GLN A 10 13.35 17.25 -13.18
CA GLN A 10 14.59 16.96 -13.94
C GLN A 10 14.50 15.87 -15.03
N PRO A 11 13.67 14.80 -14.94
CA PRO A 11 13.61 13.82 -16.04
C PRO A 11 12.74 14.30 -17.21
N VAL A 12 11.74 15.13 -16.94
CA VAL A 12 10.71 15.53 -17.92
C VAL A 12 11.28 16.52 -18.94
N LEU A 13 12.18 17.43 -18.55
CA LEU A 13 12.83 18.36 -19.50
C LEU A 13 13.86 17.66 -20.41
N ARG A 14 14.53 16.60 -19.94
CA ARG A 14 15.48 15.83 -20.77
C ARG A 14 14.77 15.02 -21.86
N SER A 15 13.55 14.55 -21.62
CA SER A 15 12.75 13.81 -22.60
C SER A 15 12.04 14.71 -23.63
N LEU A 16 11.58 15.90 -23.22
CA LEU A 16 10.83 16.82 -24.08
C LEU A 16 11.70 17.65 -25.04
N LEU A 17 13.00 17.83 -24.75
CA LEU A 17 13.93 18.51 -25.66
C LEU A 17 14.55 17.56 -26.71
N LEU A 18 14.46 16.25 -26.52
CA LEU A 18 14.99 15.24 -27.45
C LEU A 18 13.94 14.66 -28.42
N SER A 19 12.64 14.96 -28.25
CA SER A 19 11.56 14.41 -29.09
C SER A 19 10.98 15.39 -30.12
N ARG A 20 11.52 16.61 -30.24
CA ARG A 20 10.97 17.67 -31.12
C ARG A 20 11.79 18.04 -32.35
N MET A 21 12.77 17.24 -32.75
CA MET A 21 13.41 17.36 -34.06
C MET A 21 13.53 15.98 -34.67
N TYR A 22 12.69 15.64 -35.65
CA TYR A 22 13.01 14.80 -36.82
C TYR A 22 11.74 14.61 -37.65
N LYS A 23 11.59 15.45 -38.69
CA LYS A 23 10.82 15.16 -39.91
C LYS A 23 11.63 15.68 -41.09
N PHE A 24 11.62 14.89 -42.18
CA PHE A 24 12.27 15.02 -43.50
C PHE A 24 13.52 14.13 -43.74
N PRO A 25 13.69 13.64 -45.00
CA PRO A 25 14.32 12.37 -45.30
C PRO A 25 15.72 12.55 -45.89
N THR A 26 16.52 11.48 -45.77
CA THR A 26 17.64 11.03 -46.61
C THR A 26 18.27 12.05 -47.58
N THR A 27 19.53 12.41 -47.33
CA THR A 27 20.71 12.08 -48.17
C THR A 27 21.98 12.74 -47.60
N PHE A 28 23.13 12.13 -47.90
CA PHE A 28 24.52 12.63 -47.80
C PHE A 28 25.43 12.23 -46.61
N ARG A 29 26.30 11.25 -46.95
CA ARG A 29 27.77 11.18 -46.85
C ARG A 29 28.51 11.42 -45.52
N LEU A 30 29.25 10.36 -45.15
CA LEU A 30 30.44 10.27 -44.30
C LEU A 30 31.47 11.39 -44.50
N VAL A 31 31.96 11.98 -43.39
CA VAL A 31 33.37 12.39 -43.16
C VAL A 31 33.69 12.27 -41.65
N PRO A 32 34.88 11.77 -41.23
CA PRO A 32 35.22 11.50 -39.83
C PRO A 32 36.05 12.61 -39.14
N ASN A 33 36.16 12.48 -37.81
CA ASN A 33 37.06 13.16 -36.87
C ASN A 33 36.77 14.62 -36.50
N VAL A 34 36.48 14.85 -35.20
CA VAL A 34 37.32 15.62 -34.27
C VAL A 34 36.90 15.26 -32.83
N ALA A 35 37.83 14.67 -32.07
CA ALA A 35 37.71 14.53 -30.63
C ALA A 35 37.66 15.91 -29.95
N ARG A 36 36.62 16.19 -29.16
CA ARG A 36 36.60 17.30 -28.21
C ARG A 36 36.10 16.85 -26.85
N ARG A 37 37.01 16.94 -25.88
CA ARG A 37 36.81 16.85 -24.43
C ARG A 37 35.44 17.42 -24.01
N ALA A 38 34.57 16.55 -23.50
CA ALA A 38 33.40 16.98 -22.75
C ALA A 38 33.84 17.35 -21.33
N SER A 39 34.04 18.65 -21.10
CA SER A 39 34.15 19.23 -19.77
C SER A 39 32.84 18.98 -19.00
N ILE A 40 32.94 18.42 -17.81
CA ILE A 40 31.85 18.30 -16.83
C ILE A 40 31.37 19.72 -16.50
N ILE A 41 30.22 20.13 -17.04
CA ILE A 41 29.56 21.36 -16.63
C ILE A 41 28.91 21.08 -15.27
N ARG A 42 29.61 21.40 -14.19
CA ARG A 42 29.02 21.60 -12.86
C ARG A 42 28.02 22.74 -12.97
N PHE A 43 26.72 22.43 -12.96
CA PHE A 43 25.69 23.45 -12.77
C PHE A 43 25.80 23.98 -11.33
N LYS A 44 26.46 25.12 -11.15
CA LYS A 44 26.33 25.91 -9.91
C LYS A 44 24.90 26.42 -9.84
N SER A 45 24.09 25.84 -8.95
CA SER A 45 22.80 26.39 -8.55
C SER A 45 23.01 27.84 -8.09
N SER A 46 22.44 28.81 -8.78
CA SER A 46 22.62 30.21 -8.41
C SER A 46 21.97 30.48 -7.05
N SER A 47 22.63 31.26 -6.19
CA SER A 47 22.10 31.69 -4.90
C SER A 47 20.74 32.41 -5.04
N LYS A 48 20.52 33.07 -6.18
CA LYS A 48 19.23 33.66 -6.58
C LYS A 48 18.12 32.61 -6.74
N LEU A 49 18.40 31.47 -7.37
CA LEU A 49 17.40 30.40 -7.54
C LEU A 49 17.08 29.71 -6.22
N ARG A 50 18.09 29.47 -5.36
CA ARG A 50 17.88 28.93 -4.00
C ARG A 50 17.04 29.88 -3.15
N ARG A 51 17.29 31.19 -3.25
CA ARG A 51 16.55 32.23 -2.53
C ARG A 51 15.10 32.39 -3.04
N VAL A 52 14.87 32.31 -4.35
CA VAL A 52 13.52 32.32 -4.93
C VAL A 52 12.73 31.07 -4.54
N LEU A 53 13.36 29.89 -4.50
CA LEU A 53 12.70 28.65 -4.06
C LEU A 53 12.41 28.64 -2.55
N ALA A 54 13.22 29.34 -1.74
CA ALA A 54 13.02 29.51 -0.30
C ALA A 54 11.97 30.60 0.02
N GLU A 55 11.87 31.64 -0.82
CA GLU A 55 10.90 32.73 -0.71
C GLU A 55 9.56 32.41 -1.42
N MET A 56 9.46 31.30 -2.15
CA MET A 56 8.20 30.86 -2.76
C MET A 56 7.20 30.46 -1.66
N PRO A 57 6.11 31.22 -1.46
CA PRO A 57 5.10 30.82 -0.51
C PRO A 57 4.40 29.56 -1.03
N LEU A 58 4.25 28.56 -0.16
CA LEU A 58 3.18 27.57 -0.30
C LEU A 58 1.87 28.32 -0.09
N ASP A 59 1.38 29.00 -1.13
CA ASP A 59 0.17 29.79 -1.01
C ASP A 59 -1.04 28.83 -0.98
N PRO A 60 -1.78 28.72 0.14
CA PRO A 60 -3.02 27.94 0.20
C PRO A 60 -4.06 28.41 -0.83
N LYS A 61 -3.90 29.61 -1.41
CA LYS A 61 -4.69 30.05 -2.58
C LYS A 61 -4.54 29.13 -3.78
N HIS A 62 -3.36 28.54 -4.02
CA HIS A 62 -3.14 27.66 -5.17
C HIS A 62 -3.88 26.32 -5.03
N ILE A 63 -3.95 25.78 -3.80
CA ILE A 63 -4.72 24.57 -3.49
C ILE A 63 -6.22 24.87 -3.64
N ALA A 64 -6.71 25.98 -3.10
CA ALA A 64 -8.11 26.39 -3.22
C ALA A 64 -8.53 26.67 -4.69
N GLU A 65 -7.67 27.29 -5.48
CA GLU A 65 -7.89 27.52 -6.92
C GLU A 65 -7.91 26.22 -7.71
N ALA A 66 -6.96 25.30 -7.45
CA ALA A 66 -6.94 23.97 -8.04
C ALA A 66 -8.22 23.17 -7.71
N GLN A 67 -8.69 23.23 -6.46
CA GLN A 67 -9.95 22.63 -6.02
C GLN A 67 -11.15 23.22 -6.77
N LYS A 68 -11.20 24.56 -6.94
CA LYS A 68 -12.29 25.25 -7.66
C LYS A 68 -12.31 24.93 -9.15
N GLN A 69 -11.15 24.87 -9.80
CA GLN A 69 -11.05 24.47 -11.21
C GLN A 69 -11.51 23.02 -11.42
N ARG A 70 -11.13 22.11 -10.52
CA ARG A 70 -11.56 20.71 -10.53
C ARG A 70 -13.07 20.56 -10.39
N LEU A 71 -13.72 21.32 -9.50
CA LEU A 71 -15.16 21.28 -9.32
C LEU A 71 -15.91 21.73 -10.60
N LYS A 72 -15.41 22.76 -11.29
CA LYS A 72 -15.98 23.26 -12.55
C LYS A 72 -15.85 22.25 -13.70
N LEU A 73 -14.69 21.59 -13.83
CA LEU A 73 -14.47 20.51 -14.80
C LEU A 73 -15.43 19.34 -14.55
N LYS A 74 -15.59 18.95 -13.27
CA LYS A 74 -16.49 17.86 -12.85
C LYS A 74 -17.96 18.12 -13.23
N GLN A 75 -18.47 19.33 -12.98
CA GLN A 75 -19.84 19.71 -13.34
C GLN A 75 -20.11 19.64 -14.86
N LYS A 76 -19.10 19.89 -15.70
CA LYS A 76 -19.23 19.80 -17.16
C LYS A 76 -19.21 18.34 -17.65
N VAL A 77 -18.36 17.50 -17.05
CA VAL A 77 -18.12 16.12 -17.47
C VAL A 77 -19.22 15.16 -16.99
N ALA A 78 -19.82 15.40 -15.82
CA ALA A 78 -20.85 14.54 -15.21
C ALA A 78 -22.15 14.35 -16.03
N LYS A 79 -22.32 15.07 -17.15
CA LYS A 79 -23.50 14.97 -18.02
C LYS A 79 -23.42 13.84 -19.05
N VAL A 80 -22.28 13.17 -19.19
CA VAL A 80 -22.04 12.17 -20.24
C VAL A 80 -21.46 10.90 -19.61
N SER A 81 -21.99 9.73 -19.96
CA SER A 81 -21.42 8.44 -19.52
C SER A 81 -19.98 8.26 -20.03
N PRO A 82 -19.07 7.69 -19.21
CA PRO A 82 -17.64 7.65 -19.48
C PRO A 82 -17.27 6.86 -20.73
N GLY A 83 -16.36 7.42 -21.52
CA GLY A 83 -15.92 6.83 -22.77
C GLY A 83 -14.88 5.72 -22.62
N ILE A 84 -14.09 5.82 -21.55
CA ILE A 84 -12.99 4.90 -21.23
C ILE A 84 -13.21 4.44 -19.79
N VAL A 85 -13.18 3.13 -19.58
CA VAL A 85 -13.25 2.54 -18.24
C VAL A 85 -12.33 1.33 -18.21
N ASN A 86 -11.37 1.34 -17.29
CA ASN A 86 -10.39 0.27 -17.12
C ASN A 86 -10.22 -0.06 -15.64
N LEU A 87 -10.05 -1.34 -15.35
CA LEU A 87 -9.52 -1.82 -14.07
C LEU A 87 -8.02 -2.00 -14.23
N GLN A 88 -7.25 -1.54 -13.26
CA GLN A 88 -5.81 -1.73 -13.18
C GLN A 88 -5.49 -2.43 -11.86
N VAL A 89 -4.73 -3.52 -11.93
CA VAL A 89 -4.21 -4.17 -10.72
C VAL A 89 -3.10 -3.28 -10.15
N VAL A 90 -3.28 -2.83 -8.90
CA VAL A 90 -2.24 -2.09 -8.17
C VAL A 90 -1.41 -3.05 -7.35
N GLY A 91 -2.07 -3.95 -6.62
CA GLY A 91 -1.44 -5.04 -5.90
C GLY A 91 -2.10 -6.37 -6.26
N SER A 92 -1.28 -7.36 -6.58
CA SER A 92 -1.70 -8.69 -7.07
C SER A 92 -2.22 -9.63 -5.97
N GLY A 93 -2.05 -9.28 -4.70
CA GLY A 93 -2.30 -10.18 -3.58
C GLY A 93 -1.25 -11.30 -3.42
N ALA A 94 -0.13 -11.24 -4.15
CA ALA A 94 1.03 -12.11 -3.90
C ALA A 94 1.50 -12.00 -2.44
N ALA A 95 2.25 -13.00 -1.96
CA ALA A 95 2.82 -12.96 -0.61
C ALA A 95 3.56 -11.62 -0.37
N GLY A 96 3.19 -10.92 0.70
CA GLY A 96 3.80 -9.65 1.08
C GLY A 96 3.38 -8.45 0.22
N SER A 97 2.39 -8.62 -0.64
CA SER A 97 1.77 -7.59 -1.46
C SER A 97 0.30 -7.40 -1.08
N PRO A 98 -0.22 -6.17 -1.06
CA PRO A 98 -1.65 -5.95 -0.89
C PRO A 98 -2.40 -6.50 -2.11
N ALA A 99 -3.68 -6.80 -1.92
CA ALA A 99 -4.61 -7.06 -3.00
C ALA A 99 -5.48 -5.80 -3.21
N SER A 100 -5.24 -5.07 -4.30
CA SER A 100 -5.92 -3.81 -4.57
C SER A 100 -6.10 -3.53 -6.06
N VAL A 101 -7.27 -2.97 -6.41
CA VAL A 101 -7.65 -2.68 -7.79
C VAL A 101 -8.03 -1.23 -7.94
N TYR A 102 -7.45 -0.59 -8.94
CA TYR A 102 -7.70 0.80 -9.28
C TYR A 102 -8.58 0.89 -10.52
N LEU A 103 -9.83 1.30 -10.32
CA LEU A 103 -10.78 1.55 -11.39
C LEU A 103 -10.65 3.03 -11.80
N PHE A 104 -10.36 3.29 -13.07
CA PHE A 104 -10.34 4.65 -13.56
C PHE A 104 -11.13 4.80 -14.85
N SER A 105 -11.82 5.93 -14.93
CA SER A 105 -12.45 6.41 -16.15
C SER A 105 -11.80 7.71 -16.63
N ASP A 106 -12.30 8.24 -17.74
CA ASP A 106 -12.00 9.60 -18.21
C ASP A 106 -12.54 10.69 -17.26
N GLN A 107 -13.33 10.33 -16.24
CA GLN A 107 -14.05 11.27 -15.38
C GLN A 107 -13.70 11.13 -13.90
N THR A 108 -13.87 9.92 -13.35
CA THR A 108 -13.70 9.61 -11.92
C THR A 108 -12.85 8.35 -11.72
N ARG A 109 -12.24 8.25 -10.54
CA ARG A 109 -11.36 7.16 -10.14
C ARG A 109 -11.72 6.60 -8.78
N TYR A 110 -11.56 5.29 -8.64
CA TYR A 110 -11.98 4.50 -7.50
C TYR A 110 -10.87 3.50 -7.15
N LEU A 111 -10.79 3.15 -5.87
CA LEU A 111 -9.86 2.15 -5.37
C LEU A 111 -10.65 1.10 -4.61
N PHE A 112 -10.41 -0.17 -4.89
CA PHE A 112 -10.95 -1.29 -4.16
C PHE A 112 -9.82 -1.92 -3.35
N ASN A 113 -10.00 -1.93 -2.03
CA ASN A 113 -9.01 -2.29 -1.00
C ASN A 113 -7.75 -1.43 -0.99
N CYS A 114 -7.14 -1.30 0.19
CA CYS A 114 -5.96 -0.48 0.42
C CYS A 114 -5.09 -1.07 1.55
N GLY A 115 -4.57 -2.28 1.35
CA GLY A 115 -3.60 -2.92 2.26
C GLY A 115 -2.25 -2.20 2.27
N GLU A 116 -1.39 -2.60 3.21
CA GLU A 116 -0.01 -2.10 3.31
C GLU A 116 0.73 -2.16 1.97
N GLY A 117 1.49 -1.12 1.61
CA GLY A 117 2.26 -1.05 0.38
C GLY A 117 1.48 -0.54 -0.84
N THR A 118 0.15 -0.37 -0.75
CA THR A 118 -0.67 0.12 -1.88
C THR A 118 -0.18 1.48 -2.39
N GLN A 119 0.19 2.39 -1.48
CA GLN A 119 0.77 3.69 -1.83
C GLN A 119 2.12 3.55 -2.55
N ARG A 120 2.96 2.60 -2.11
CA ARG A 120 4.29 2.36 -2.67
C ARG A 120 4.19 1.78 -4.08
N LEU A 121 3.30 0.82 -4.29
CA LEU A 121 2.98 0.26 -5.61
C LEU A 121 2.40 1.31 -6.55
N ALA A 122 1.50 2.18 -6.06
CA ALA A 122 0.99 3.29 -6.85
C ALA A 122 2.13 4.23 -7.30
N TYR A 123 3.11 4.51 -6.43
CA TYR A 123 4.28 5.31 -6.79
C TYR A 123 5.22 4.59 -7.77
N GLU A 124 5.50 3.30 -7.54
CA GLU A 124 6.29 2.42 -8.41
C GLU A 124 5.78 2.47 -9.85
N HIS A 125 4.48 2.28 -9.99
CA HIS A 125 3.78 2.16 -11.28
C HIS A 125 3.22 3.47 -11.83
N LYS A 126 3.51 4.61 -11.18
CA LYS A 126 3.06 5.96 -11.58
C LYS A 126 1.52 6.09 -11.66
N THR A 127 0.80 5.34 -10.83
CA THR A 127 -0.66 5.42 -10.69
C THR A 127 -1.04 6.71 -9.98
N LYS A 128 -1.91 7.52 -10.60
CA LYS A 128 -2.24 8.86 -10.12
C LYS A 128 -3.26 8.84 -8.97
N LEU A 129 -2.82 8.97 -7.73
CA LEU A 129 -3.73 9.05 -6.57
C LEU A 129 -4.47 10.39 -6.43
N SER A 130 -4.01 11.42 -7.14
CA SER A 130 -4.57 12.79 -7.10
C SER A 130 -6.08 12.88 -7.38
N SER A 131 -6.63 11.95 -8.15
CA SER A 131 -8.00 12.00 -8.65
C SER A 131 -8.93 10.99 -7.97
N LEU A 132 -8.47 10.34 -6.90
CA LEU A 132 -9.24 9.37 -6.14
C LEU A 132 -10.32 10.07 -5.32
N GLU A 133 -11.55 9.57 -5.39
CA GLU A 133 -12.70 10.16 -4.67
C GLU A 133 -13.38 9.16 -3.74
N ASN A 134 -13.47 7.90 -4.16
CA ASN A 134 -14.11 6.84 -3.40
C ASN A 134 -13.16 5.65 -3.26
N ILE A 135 -13.07 5.11 -2.05
CA ILE A 135 -12.33 3.88 -1.73
C ILE A 135 -13.31 2.88 -1.14
N PHE A 136 -13.35 1.68 -1.70
CA PHE A 136 -14.26 0.60 -1.31
C PHE A 136 -13.47 -0.51 -0.63
N MET A 137 -13.79 -0.81 0.63
CA MET A 137 -13.15 -1.86 1.42
C MET A 137 -14.04 -3.09 1.46
N THR A 138 -13.52 -4.24 1.07
CA THR A 138 -14.28 -5.50 1.15
C THR A 138 -14.37 -6.02 2.57
N ARG A 139 -13.37 -5.73 3.42
CA ARG A 139 -13.29 -6.17 4.82
C ARG A 139 -12.61 -5.11 5.67
N THR A 140 -12.87 -5.15 6.98
CA THR A 140 -12.24 -4.31 8.00
C THR A 140 -11.09 -5.03 8.72
N CYS A 141 -10.21 -5.67 7.95
CA CYS A 141 -8.98 -6.30 8.45
C CYS A 141 -7.73 -5.56 7.95
N TRP A 142 -6.60 -5.73 8.64
CA TRP A 142 -5.37 -4.98 8.37
C TRP A 142 -4.87 -5.19 6.93
N GLU A 143 -4.99 -6.41 6.40
CA GLU A 143 -4.63 -6.75 5.01
C GLU A 143 -5.36 -5.89 3.96
N ARG A 144 -6.54 -5.33 4.29
CA ARG A 144 -7.33 -4.50 3.37
C ARG A 144 -7.31 -3.02 3.71
N ILE A 145 -7.01 -2.64 4.96
CA ILE A 145 -7.09 -1.24 5.42
C ILE A 145 -5.74 -0.63 5.83
N GLY A 146 -4.70 -1.43 6.04
CA GLY A 146 -3.43 -1.00 6.63
C GLY A 146 -2.66 0.06 5.83
N GLY A 147 -2.95 0.22 4.54
CA GLY A 147 -2.37 1.26 3.69
C GLY A 147 -3.15 2.58 3.68
N LEU A 148 -4.33 2.65 4.33
CA LEU A 148 -5.13 3.87 4.43
C LEU A 148 -4.41 5.06 5.08
N PRO A 149 -3.66 4.90 6.20
CA PRO A 149 -2.94 6.02 6.79
C PRO A 149 -1.96 6.66 5.78
N GLY A 150 -1.14 5.83 5.12
CA GLY A 150 -0.16 6.28 4.15
C GLY A 150 -0.77 6.91 2.90
N ILE A 151 -1.83 6.28 2.34
CA ILE A 151 -2.50 6.84 1.16
C ILE A 151 -3.16 8.19 1.47
N CYS A 152 -3.70 8.37 2.68
CA CYS A 152 -4.34 9.62 3.08
C CYS A 152 -3.34 10.76 3.24
N LEU A 153 -2.17 10.49 3.84
CA LEU A 153 -1.06 11.43 3.90
C LEU A 153 -0.60 11.85 2.50
N THR A 154 -0.40 10.87 1.61
CA THR A 154 0.00 11.11 0.22
C THR A 154 -1.07 11.93 -0.54
N MET A 155 -2.35 11.62 -0.38
CA MET A 155 -3.45 12.32 -1.05
C MET A 155 -3.60 13.77 -0.57
N GLN A 156 -3.39 14.01 0.73
CA GLN A 156 -3.37 15.37 1.29
C GLN A 156 -2.24 16.19 0.67
N ASP A 157 -1.02 15.65 0.60
CA ASP A 157 0.14 16.37 0.04
C ASP A 157 -0.04 16.73 -1.43
N VAL A 158 -0.82 15.92 -2.16
CA VAL A 158 -1.22 16.16 -3.55
C VAL A 158 -2.37 17.18 -3.66
N GLY A 159 -3.03 17.53 -2.56
CA GLY A 159 -4.10 18.53 -2.50
C GLY A 159 -5.52 18.00 -2.72
N VAL A 160 -5.77 16.71 -2.42
CA VAL A 160 -7.13 16.13 -2.49
C VAL A 160 -7.99 16.70 -1.35
N PRO A 161 -9.17 17.30 -1.64
CA PRO A 161 -9.99 17.95 -0.61
C PRO A 161 -10.75 16.98 0.29
N SER A 162 -11.20 15.86 -0.27
CA SER A 162 -11.98 14.88 0.47
C SER A 162 -11.96 13.52 -0.21
N VAL A 163 -12.06 12.47 0.60
CA VAL A 163 -12.23 11.09 0.16
C VAL A 163 -13.38 10.45 0.93
N THR A 164 -14.19 9.64 0.24
CA THR A 164 -15.26 8.85 0.85
C THR A 164 -14.84 7.39 0.90
N LEU A 165 -15.01 6.77 2.06
CA LEU A 165 -14.73 5.37 2.30
C LEU A 165 -16.04 4.62 2.40
N HIS A 166 -16.11 3.50 1.70
CA HIS A 166 -17.25 2.61 1.68
C HIS A 166 -16.79 1.23 2.15
N GLY A 167 -17.61 0.52 2.90
CA GLY A 167 -17.26 -0.80 3.42
C GLY A 167 -18.06 -1.19 4.66
N PRO A 168 -17.65 -2.28 5.33
CA PRO A 168 -18.23 -2.70 6.60
C PRO A 168 -18.12 -1.60 7.68
N PRO A 169 -18.96 -1.66 8.73
CA PRO A 169 -18.93 -0.67 9.81
C PRO A 169 -17.58 -0.63 10.54
N GLY A 170 -17.24 0.51 11.14
CA GLY A 170 -16.02 0.71 11.92
C GLY A 170 -14.91 1.50 11.21
N LEU A 171 -15.02 1.76 9.90
CA LEU A 171 -14.02 2.55 9.17
C LEU A 171 -13.84 3.97 9.73
N ASP A 172 -14.88 4.62 10.26
CA ASP A 172 -14.76 5.94 10.89
C ASP A 172 -13.99 5.90 12.22
N GLU A 173 -14.13 4.80 12.98
CA GLU A 173 -13.40 4.56 14.23
C GLU A 173 -11.90 4.41 13.97
N LEU A 174 -11.51 3.74 12.88
CA LEU A 174 -10.12 3.64 12.44
C LEU A 174 -9.50 5.04 12.27
N PHE A 175 -10.19 5.96 11.59
CA PHE A 175 -9.68 7.32 11.38
C PHE A 175 -9.60 8.15 12.64
N LYS A 176 -10.56 7.98 13.56
CA LYS A 176 -10.50 8.62 14.88
C LYS A 176 -9.24 8.17 15.61
N ALA A 177 -8.92 6.88 15.59
CA ALA A 177 -7.72 6.33 16.19
C ALA A 177 -6.42 6.83 15.52
N MET A 178 -6.38 6.79 14.19
CA MET A 178 -5.24 7.28 13.39
C MET A 178 -4.98 8.77 13.61
N SER A 179 -5.99 9.58 13.92
CA SER A 179 -5.86 11.04 14.06
C SER A 179 -4.86 11.49 15.14
N ARG A 180 -4.38 10.58 15.98
CA ARG A 180 -3.38 10.83 17.03
C ARG A 180 -1.95 10.78 16.53
N PHE A 181 -1.68 9.98 15.50
CA PHE A 181 -0.35 9.84 14.88
C PHE A 181 -0.34 10.19 13.38
N VAL A 182 -1.49 10.54 12.82
CA VAL A 182 -1.68 11.04 11.45
C VAL A 182 -2.45 12.36 11.51
N ILE A 183 -1.89 13.44 10.96
CA ILE A 183 -2.60 14.71 10.85
C ILE A 183 -3.08 14.96 9.43
N LEU A 184 -4.40 15.03 9.27
CA LEU A 184 -5.03 15.50 8.04
C LEU A 184 -5.52 16.96 8.23
N LYS A 185 -4.69 17.93 7.83
CA LYS A 185 -4.96 19.38 7.92
C LYS A 185 -5.88 19.88 6.80
N ASP A 186 -5.72 19.34 5.59
CA ASP A 186 -6.29 19.91 4.36
C ASP A 186 -7.23 18.95 3.62
N MET A 187 -7.42 17.73 4.14
CA MET A 187 -8.29 16.71 3.56
C MET A 187 -9.33 16.20 4.57
N LYS A 188 -10.58 16.06 4.12
CA LYS A 188 -11.67 15.44 4.91
C LYS A 188 -11.89 13.99 4.51
N VAL A 189 -11.87 13.09 5.48
CA VAL A 189 -12.25 11.68 5.29
C VAL A 189 -13.69 11.49 5.77
N ARG A 190 -14.51 10.83 4.95
CA ARG A 190 -15.90 10.48 5.28
C ARG A 190 -16.08 8.98 5.17
N ALA A 191 -16.69 8.34 6.16
CA ALA A 191 -17.18 6.98 6.03
C ALA A 191 -18.65 7.02 5.60
N ALA A 192 -19.00 6.30 4.54
CA ALA A 192 -20.38 6.13 4.10
C ALA A 192 -21.05 4.99 4.89
N GLU A 193 -22.30 5.20 5.30
CA GLU A 193 -23.13 4.09 5.78
C GLU A 193 -23.49 3.19 4.59
N CYS A 194 -23.04 1.94 4.61
CA CYS A 194 -23.23 0.99 3.52
C CYS A 194 -24.18 -0.12 3.98
N ARG A 195 -25.50 0.02 3.76
CA ARG A 195 -26.48 -1.03 4.08
C ARG A 195 -26.74 -1.89 2.84
N ALA A 196 -27.16 -3.14 3.05
CA ALA A 196 -27.38 -4.11 1.97
C ALA A 196 -28.46 -3.70 0.95
N GLU A 197 -29.35 -2.78 1.31
CA GLU A 197 -30.40 -2.24 0.44
C GLU A 197 -29.97 -0.94 -0.27
N ASP A 198 -28.87 -0.34 0.17
CA ASP A 198 -28.39 0.93 -0.37
C ASP A 198 -27.74 0.72 -1.75
N LEU A 199 -27.86 1.74 -2.59
CA LEU A 199 -27.18 1.84 -3.86
C LEU A 199 -26.28 3.07 -3.83
N PHE A 200 -25.01 2.89 -4.18
CA PHE A 200 -24.17 4.01 -4.55
C PHE A 200 -24.37 4.30 -6.03
N GLU A 201 -24.71 5.54 -6.37
CA GLU A 201 -24.83 5.96 -7.75
C GLU A 201 -24.05 7.26 -7.97
N ASP A 202 -23.22 7.27 -9.01
CA ASP A 202 -22.61 8.47 -9.53
C ASP A 202 -22.83 8.59 -11.05
N HIS A 203 -22.06 9.43 -11.74
CA HIS A 203 -22.21 9.64 -13.18
C HIS A 203 -21.55 8.55 -14.04
N VAL A 204 -20.74 7.66 -13.45
CA VAL A 204 -20.03 6.57 -14.11
C VAL A 204 -20.77 5.25 -13.96
N MET A 205 -21.19 4.92 -12.74
CA MET A 205 -21.74 3.60 -12.42
C MET A 205 -22.74 3.62 -11.25
N THR A 206 -23.49 2.53 -11.17
CA THR A 206 -24.29 2.15 -10.00
C THR A 206 -23.60 0.97 -9.32
N LEU A 207 -23.45 1.03 -8.01
CA LEU A 207 -22.81 0.00 -7.20
C LEU A 207 -23.77 -0.47 -6.10
N LYS A 208 -23.97 -1.79 -6.04
CA LYS A 208 -24.80 -2.46 -5.04
C LYS A 208 -23.92 -3.14 -4.01
N TYR A 209 -24.26 -2.93 -2.74
CA TYR A 209 -23.63 -3.57 -1.59
C TYR A 209 -24.27 -4.94 -1.32
N VAL A 210 -23.44 -5.95 -1.06
CA VAL A 210 -23.91 -7.25 -0.57
C VAL A 210 -23.08 -7.61 0.66
N ALA A 211 -23.65 -7.39 1.85
CA ALA A 211 -23.03 -7.76 3.11
C ALA A 211 -23.19 -9.27 3.33
N ILE A 212 -22.10 -9.99 3.55
CA ILE A 212 -22.05 -11.43 3.80
C ILE A 212 -21.49 -11.63 5.22
N GLY A 213 -22.27 -12.23 6.09
CA GLY A 213 -21.93 -12.48 7.48
C GLY A 213 -21.26 -13.83 7.67
N ARG A 214 -20.56 -13.97 8.79
CA ARG A 214 -20.02 -15.23 9.27
C ARG A 214 -21.11 -16.05 9.97
N GLU A 215 -21.20 -17.34 9.69
CA GLU A 215 -22.00 -18.25 10.52
C GLU A 215 -21.36 -18.42 11.90
N ALA A 216 -22.16 -18.22 12.95
CA ALA A 216 -21.75 -18.55 14.30
C ALA A 216 -21.72 -20.09 14.43
N GLY A 217 -20.52 -20.67 14.50
CA GLY A 217 -20.39 -22.06 14.94
C GLY A 217 -20.88 -22.19 16.38
N GLU A 218 -21.56 -23.30 16.70
CA GLU A 218 -21.86 -23.70 18.08
C GLU A 218 -20.54 -23.74 18.88
N GLY A 219 -20.23 -22.66 19.61
CA GLY A 219 -18.95 -22.44 20.28
C GLY A 219 -18.38 -21.02 20.20
N SER A 220 -18.91 -20.14 19.34
CA SER A 220 -18.53 -18.72 19.29
C SER A 220 -19.59 -17.81 19.93
N ALA A 221 -20.15 -18.23 21.07
CA ALA A 221 -20.69 -17.24 22.00
C ALA A 221 -19.50 -16.39 22.47
N ASN A 222 -19.65 -15.07 22.50
CA ASN A 222 -18.69 -14.14 23.08
C ASN A 222 -18.40 -14.54 24.55
N SER A 223 -17.48 -15.47 24.77
CA SER A 223 -16.94 -15.79 26.09
C SER A 223 -15.62 -15.03 26.33
N ASP A 224 -15.50 -13.83 25.77
CA ASP A 224 -14.54 -12.82 26.23
C ASP A 224 -15.24 -11.89 27.26
N GLU A 225 -16.29 -12.37 27.96
CA GLU A 225 -16.93 -11.67 29.09
C GLU A 225 -16.07 -11.69 30.37
N ASP A 226 -14.94 -12.41 30.39
CA ASP A 226 -14.12 -12.61 31.59
C ASP A 226 -12.74 -11.91 31.59
N ASP A 227 -12.49 -10.93 30.71
CA ASP A 227 -11.34 -10.03 30.89
C ASP A 227 -11.78 -8.69 31.49
N GLU A 228 -12.22 -8.72 32.75
CA GLU A 228 -12.10 -7.59 33.69
C GLU A 228 -10.61 -7.35 34.05
N GLY A 229 -9.73 -7.43 33.05
CA GLY A 229 -8.31 -7.15 33.19
C GLY A 229 -8.13 -5.71 33.63
N GLU A 230 -7.57 -5.57 34.84
CA GLU A 230 -7.16 -4.34 35.50
C GLU A 230 -6.82 -3.23 34.50
N ASP A 231 -7.49 -2.10 34.68
CA ASP A 231 -7.38 -0.84 33.96
C ASP A 231 -5.93 -0.48 33.59
N THR A 232 -5.43 -1.04 32.48
CA THR A 232 -4.29 -0.50 31.78
C THR A 232 -4.71 0.89 31.37
N THR A 233 -4.21 1.89 32.09
CA THR A 233 -4.50 3.30 31.86
C THR A 233 -4.29 3.59 30.38
N VAL A 234 -5.38 3.63 29.61
CA VAL A 234 -5.30 3.79 28.16
C VAL A 234 -4.94 5.25 27.93
N ASP A 235 -3.70 5.50 27.54
CA ASP A 235 -3.22 6.86 27.33
C ASP A 235 -3.87 7.45 26.07
N ASP A 236 -4.71 8.48 26.28
CA ASP A 236 -5.46 9.15 25.22
C ASP A 236 -4.67 10.27 24.50
N THR A 237 -3.38 10.40 24.75
CA THR A 237 -2.61 11.58 24.31
C THR A 237 -2.57 11.72 22.79
N ASP A 238 -3.01 12.89 22.30
CA ASP A 238 -2.80 13.33 20.93
C ASP A 238 -1.35 13.77 20.73
N TYR A 239 -0.57 12.95 20.01
CA TYR A 239 0.86 13.11 19.78
C TYR A 239 1.20 14.44 19.09
N TYR A 240 0.24 15.02 18.37
CA TYR A 240 0.38 16.29 17.66
C TYR A 240 -0.45 17.43 18.27
N ALA A 241 -0.90 17.31 19.52
CA ALA A 241 -1.63 18.38 20.20
C ALA A 241 -0.89 19.73 20.18
N TYR A 242 0.45 19.71 20.21
CA TYR A 242 1.28 20.91 20.14
C TYR A 242 1.14 21.66 18.80
N GLU A 243 0.95 20.95 17.69
CA GLU A 243 0.73 21.56 16.38
C GLU A 243 -0.66 22.21 16.27
N LYS A 244 -1.68 21.60 16.89
CA LYS A 244 -3.04 22.16 16.95
C LYS A 244 -3.07 23.47 17.76
N ARG A 245 -2.31 23.54 18.86
CA ARG A 245 -2.21 24.72 19.73
C ARG A 245 -1.53 25.93 19.09
N LYS A 246 -0.59 25.74 18.15
CA LYS A 246 0.07 26.86 17.42
C LYS A 246 -0.90 27.69 16.55
N LYS A 247 -2.12 27.22 16.30
CA LYS A 247 -3.14 27.91 15.48
C LYS A 247 -4.32 28.49 16.28
N ALA A 248 -4.40 28.26 17.60
CA ALA A 248 -5.55 28.68 18.40
C ALA A 248 -5.18 29.81 19.38
N GLU A 249 -5.90 30.93 19.32
CA GLU A 249 -5.94 31.89 20.43
C GLU A 249 -6.50 31.20 21.69
N PRO A 250 -6.06 31.60 22.90
CA PRO A 250 -6.40 30.92 24.14
C PRO A 250 -7.89 31.08 24.45
N LYS A 251 -8.70 30.09 24.08
CA LYS A 251 -10.05 29.93 24.62
C LYS A 251 -10.03 29.04 25.85
N ALA A 252 -10.84 29.45 26.83
CA ALA A 252 -10.96 28.91 28.17
C ALA A 252 -11.04 27.37 28.21
N LYS A 253 -10.46 26.81 29.28
CA LYS A 253 -10.46 25.38 29.65
C LYS A 253 -11.78 24.70 29.29
N LEU A 254 -11.80 23.93 28.20
CA LEU A 254 -12.86 22.98 27.94
C LEU A 254 -12.67 21.83 28.93
N GLN A 255 -13.64 21.62 29.82
CA GLN A 255 -13.72 20.44 30.65
C GLN A 255 -13.74 19.20 29.75
N THR A 256 -12.70 18.38 29.83
CA THR A 256 -12.65 17.06 29.22
C THR A 256 -13.59 16.14 29.99
N ALA A 257 -14.88 16.18 29.66
CA ALA A 257 -15.75 15.05 29.93
C ALA A 257 -15.29 13.92 28.98
N SER A 258 -14.46 13.01 29.49
CA SER A 258 -14.17 11.74 28.84
C SER A 258 -15.50 11.01 28.69
N ALA A 259 -16.05 11.00 27.47
CA ALA A 259 -17.12 10.06 27.15
C ALA A 259 -16.51 8.67 27.36
N LYS A 260 -17.02 7.92 28.35
CA LYS A 260 -16.59 6.54 28.63
C LYS A 260 -16.65 5.76 27.32
N GLN A 261 -15.48 5.51 26.73
CA GLN A 261 -15.36 4.78 25.48
C GLN A 261 -15.66 3.32 25.79
N ASP A 262 -16.64 2.75 25.09
CA ASP A 262 -17.02 1.35 25.26
C ASP A 262 -15.96 0.46 24.57
N TRP A 263 -15.20 -0.26 25.39
CA TRP A 263 -14.14 -1.18 24.95
C TRP A 263 -14.64 -2.61 24.70
N THR A 264 -15.93 -2.89 24.92
CA THR A 264 -16.52 -4.23 24.80
C THR A 264 -17.07 -4.53 23.40
N LYS A 265 -17.24 -3.48 22.57
CA LYS A 265 -17.96 -3.61 21.29
C LYS A 265 -17.05 -4.05 20.15
N ARG A 266 -17.09 -5.34 19.82
CA ARG A 266 -16.61 -5.87 18.52
C ARG A 266 -17.71 -5.75 17.47
N HIS A 267 -17.38 -5.21 16.29
CA HIS A 267 -18.33 -5.17 15.17
C HIS A 267 -18.49 -6.58 14.60
N GLU A 268 -19.71 -6.93 14.15
CA GLU A 268 -19.96 -8.21 13.50
C GLU A 268 -19.03 -8.41 12.30
N GLU A 269 -18.33 -9.55 12.26
CA GLU A 269 -17.46 -9.86 11.13
C GLU A 269 -18.31 -10.04 9.87
N SER A 270 -18.23 -9.06 8.97
CA SER A 270 -18.95 -9.05 7.71
C SER A 270 -18.03 -8.67 6.56
N VAL A 271 -18.26 -9.34 5.43
CA VAL A 271 -17.63 -9.09 4.14
C VAL A 271 -18.58 -8.24 3.31
N MET A 272 -18.07 -7.21 2.66
CA MET A 272 -18.80 -6.42 1.68
C MET A 272 -18.40 -6.83 0.27
N ALA A 273 -19.31 -7.47 -0.46
CA ALA A 273 -19.18 -7.66 -1.90
C ALA A 273 -19.79 -6.47 -2.65
N TYR A 274 -19.19 -6.12 -3.79
CA TYR A 274 -19.58 -4.98 -4.60
C TYR A 274 -19.97 -5.42 -5.99
N ILE A 275 -21.21 -5.16 -6.40
CA ILE A 275 -21.68 -5.39 -7.77
C ILE A 275 -21.76 -4.04 -8.47
N CYS A 276 -20.89 -3.82 -9.46
CA CYS A 276 -20.75 -2.55 -10.17
C CYS A 276 -21.35 -2.68 -11.58
N LYS A 277 -22.33 -1.83 -11.91
CA LYS A 277 -22.94 -1.73 -13.23
C LYS A 277 -22.63 -0.38 -13.84
N LEU A 278 -21.90 -0.35 -14.96
CA LEU A 278 -21.64 0.91 -15.66
C LEU A 278 -22.94 1.52 -16.19
N LYS A 279 -22.99 2.85 -16.28
CA LYS A 279 -24.10 3.50 -16.99
C LYS A 279 -24.06 3.16 -18.47
N HIS A 280 -25.21 2.88 -19.06
CA HIS A 280 -25.31 2.62 -20.50
C HIS A 280 -24.84 3.83 -21.31
N ARG A 281 -24.37 3.56 -22.51
CA ARG A 281 -24.05 4.60 -23.49
C ARG A 281 -24.95 4.44 -24.69
N PHE A 282 -25.53 5.55 -25.08
CA PHE A 282 -26.24 5.62 -26.34
C PHE A 282 -25.27 5.49 -27.51
N GLY A 283 -25.72 4.79 -28.55
CA GLY A 283 -24.93 4.60 -29.75
C GLY A 283 -24.54 5.93 -30.41
N GLN A 284 -23.44 5.90 -31.16
CA GLN A 284 -22.95 7.09 -31.86
C GLN A 284 -24.02 7.60 -32.83
N LEU A 285 -24.25 8.92 -32.80
CA LEU A 285 -25.18 9.57 -33.72
C LEU A 285 -24.61 9.49 -35.15
N SER A 286 -25.37 8.90 -36.07
CA SER A 286 -25.08 8.90 -37.50
C SER A 286 -25.57 10.20 -38.11
N LEU A 287 -24.64 11.08 -38.44
CA LEU A 287 -24.97 12.37 -39.07
C LEU A 287 -25.64 12.16 -40.44
N GLU A 288 -25.22 11.13 -41.19
CA GLU A 288 -25.81 10.75 -42.47
C GLU A 288 -27.31 10.46 -42.33
N LYS A 289 -27.69 9.59 -41.39
CA LYS A 289 -29.11 9.28 -41.11
C LYS A 289 -29.89 10.49 -40.60
N CYS A 290 -29.26 11.38 -39.83
CA CYS A 290 -29.89 12.62 -39.40
C CYS A 290 -30.21 13.54 -40.59
N VAL A 291 -29.27 13.68 -41.53
CA VAL A 291 -29.44 14.47 -42.76
C VAL A 291 -30.52 13.86 -43.65
N GLU A 292 -30.52 12.54 -43.86
CA GLU A 292 -31.56 11.82 -44.61
C GLU A 292 -32.96 12.03 -44.02
N LYS A 293 -33.07 12.10 -42.68
CA LYS A 293 -34.36 12.33 -42.01
C LYS A 293 -34.78 13.81 -41.96
N GLY A 294 -33.96 14.73 -42.46
CA GLY A 294 -34.25 16.17 -42.53
C GLY A 294 -33.91 16.94 -41.25
N VAL A 295 -33.06 16.40 -40.38
CA VAL A 295 -32.70 17.06 -39.12
C VAL A 295 -31.64 18.14 -39.38
N PRO A 296 -31.92 19.42 -39.09
CA PRO A 296 -30.95 20.50 -39.31
C PRO A 296 -29.80 20.43 -38.31
N ALA A 297 -28.63 20.94 -38.71
CA ALA A 297 -27.48 21.08 -37.83
C ALA A 297 -27.80 22.06 -36.68
N GLY A 298 -27.58 21.64 -35.43
CA GLY A 298 -27.85 22.48 -34.27
C GLY A 298 -28.28 21.70 -33.02
N PRO A 299 -29.02 22.33 -32.09
CA PRO A 299 -29.36 21.75 -30.78
C PRO A 299 -30.19 20.47 -30.87
N LEU A 300 -30.95 20.27 -31.96
CA LEU A 300 -31.74 19.07 -32.22
C LEU A 300 -30.89 17.80 -32.34
N LEU A 301 -29.68 17.91 -32.93
CA LEU A 301 -28.73 16.79 -32.97
C LEU A 301 -28.26 16.40 -31.56
N GLY A 302 -28.12 17.38 -30.66
CA GLY A 302 -27.79 17.14 -29.26
C GLY A 302 -28.89 16.38 -28.52
N GLN A 303 -30.16 16.73 -28.79
CA GLN A 303 -31.32 16.04 -28.22
C GLN A 303 -31.40 14.58 -28.70
N LEU A 304 -31.25 14.35 -30.01
CA LEU A 304 -31.19 12.99 -30.58
C LEU A 304 -30.00 12.19 -30.03
N LYS A 305 -28.83 12.81 -29.87
CA LYS A 305 -27.67 12.15 -29.25
C LYS A 305 -27.94 11.72 -27.81
N ASN A 306 -28.69 12.52 -27.06
CA ASN A 306 -29.02 12.27 -25.65
C ASN A 306 -30.19 11.30 -25.45
N GLY A 307 -30.76 10.72 -26.52
CA GLY A 307 -31.86 9.76 -26.41
C GLY A 307 -33.25 10.36 -26.52
N ASN A 308 -33.37 11.66 -26.76
CA ASN A 308 -34.66 12.32 -26.88
C ASN A 308 -35.13 12.32 -28.33
N ASP A 309 -36.39 11.99 -28.54
CA ASP A 309 -37.04 12.12 -29.85
C ASP A 309 -37.29 13.60 -30.16
N VAL A 310 -37.12 13.98 -31.42
CA VAL A 310 -37.23 15.38 -31.86
C VAL A 310 -38.38 15.52 -32.84
N THR A 311 -39.22 16.53 -32.63
CA THR A 311 -40.23 16.94 -33.61
C THR A 311 -39.67 18.07 -34.46
N LEU A 312 -39.64 17.87 -35.78
CA LEU A 312 -39.18 18.84 -36.75
C LEU A 312 -40.25 19.93 -37.00
N PRO A 313 -39.88 21.10 -37.57
CA PRO A 313 -40.83 22.17 -37.86
C PRO A 313 -41.98 21.79 -38.81
N ASP A 314 -41.79 20.73 -39.61
CA ASP A 314 -42.80 20.15 -40.50
C ASP A 314 -43.76 19.17 -39.79
N GLY A 315 -43.63 19.00 -38.47
CA GLY A 315 -44.42 18.09 -37.64
C GLY A 315 -43.92 16.64 -37.61
N LYS A 316 -42.85 16.30 -38.35
CA LYS A 316 -42.30 14.94 -38.39
C LYS A 316 -41.49 14.63 -37.13
N VAL A 317 -41.79 13.50 -36.48
CA VAL A 317 -41.03 13.01 -35.32
C VAL A 317 -39.89 12.12 -35.78
N VAL A 318 -38.66 12.52 -35.48
CA VAL A 318 -37.46 11.72 -35.68
C VAL A 318 -37.09 11.05 -34.37
N LYS A 319 -37.15 9.71 -34.36
CA LYS A 319 -36.76 8.93 -33.20
C LYS A 319 -35.24 8.86 -33.06
N SER A 320 -34.77 8.99 -31.83
CA SER A 320 -33.36 8.90 -31.50
C SER A 320 -32.76 7.50 -31.80
N SER A 321 -33.57 6.44 -31.71
CA SER A 321 -33.17 5.08 -32.09
C SER A 321 -32.82 4.93 -33.57
N ASP A 322 -33.47 5.69 -34.44
CA ASP A 322 -33.37 5.48 -35.89
C ASP A 322 -32.08 6.06 -36.49
N VAL A 323 -31.49 7.02 -35.79
CA VAL A 323 -30.34 7.82 -36.23
C VAL A 323 -29.07 7.53 -35.44
N ARG A 324 -29.08 6.54 -34.54
CA ARG A 324 -27.92 6.13 -33.74
C ARG A 324 -27.45 4.72 -34.09
N GLY A 325 -26.18 4.45 -33.79
CA GLY A 325 -25.65 3.08 -33.74
C GLY A 325 -26.24 2.26 -32.57
N PRO A 326 -25.83 0.99 -32.42
CA PRO A 326 -26.26 0.18 -31.29
C PRO A 326 -25.82 0.81 -29.96
N ASN A 327 -26.66 0.69 -28.94
CA ASN A 327 -26.30 1.11 -27.59
C ASN A 327 -25.20 0.19 -27.03
N ASP A 328 -24.36 0.73 -26.17
CA ASP A 328 -23.37 -0.02 -25.40
C ASP A 328 -23.97 -0.24 -24.00
N PRO A 329 -24.58 -1.43 -23.76
CA PRO A 329 -25.17 -1.74 -22.47
C PRO A 329 -24.04 -1.78 -21.44
N GLY A 330 -24.23 -1.09 -20.32
CA GLY A 330 -23.19 -0.89 -19.32
C GLY A 330 -22.72 -2.20 -18.70
N PRO A 331 -21.47 -2.63 -18.95
CA PRO A 331 -20.96 -3.90 -18.42
C PRO A 331 -21.01 -3.97 -16.90
N VAL A 332 -21.18 -5.18 -16.39
CA VAL A 332 -21.18 -5.49 -14.96
C VAL A 332 -19.85 -6.12 -14.54
N PHE A 333 -19.33 -5.72 -13.38
CA PHE A 333 -18.17 -6.35 -12.76
C PHE A 333 -18.35 -6.42 -11.23
N ILE A 334 -17.79 -7.45 -10.61
CA ILE A 334 -18.05 -7.80 -9.21
C ILE A 334 -16.74 -7.91 -8.44
N PHE A 335 -16.71 -7.45 -7.20
CA PHE A 335 -15.62 -7.69 -6.23
C PHE A 335 -16.13 -8.53 -5.06
N ILE A 336 -15.40 -9.57 -4.70
CA ILE A 336 -15.76 -10.49 -3.61
C ILE A 336 -14.50 -10.95 -2.84
N ASP A 337 -14.63 -11.10 -1.52
CA ASP A 337 -13.51 -11.38 -0.60
C ASP A 337 -13.96 -12.30 0.54
N ILE A 338 -14.16 -13.59 0.25
CA ILE A 338 -14.63 -14.56 1.26
C ILE A 338 -13.42 -15.09 2.04
N PRO A 339 -13.30 -14.84 3.34
CA PRO A 339 -12.05 -15.13 4.05
C PRO A 339 -11.92 -16.58 4.52
N SER A 340 -13.03 -17.26 4.79
CA SER A 340 -13.05 -18.64 5.30
C SER A 340 -14.36 -19.33 4.94
N GLU A 341 -14.41 -20.66 5.13
CA GLU A 341 -15.60 -21.46 4.86
C GLU A 341 -16.83 -21.05 5.68
N ALA A 342 -16.62 -20.42 6.84
CA ALA A 342 -17.69 -19.98 7.73
C ALA A 342 -18.63 -18.92 7.11
N TYR A 343 -18.27 -18.34 5.96
CA TYR A 343 -19.08 -17.34 5.25
C TYR A 343 -19.85 -17.95 4.06
N LEU A 344 -19.59 -19.21 3.70
CA LEU A 344 -20.11 -19.81 2.47
C LEU A 344 -21.64 -20.01 2.52
N SER A 345 -22.18 -20.33 3.68
CA SER A 345 -23.63 -20.56 3.81
C SER A 345 -24.43 -19.27 3.65
N ASP A 346 -23.96 -18.16 4.22
CA ASP A 346 -24.62 -16.85 4.01
C ASP A 346 -24.41 -16.35 2.58
N LEU A 347 -23.26 -16.62 1.96
CA LEU A 347 -23.05 -16.39 0.52
C LEU A 347 -24.06 -17.15 -0.34
N GLU A 348 -24.30 -18.44 -0.04
CA GLU A 348 -25.28 -19.26 -0.74
C GLU A 348 -26.70 -18.73 -0.56
N ALA A 349 -27.09 -18.35 0.67
CA ALA A 349 -28.37 -17.73 0.97
C ALA A 349 -28.57 -16.41 0.21
N LYS A 350 -27.52 -15.59 0.14
CA LYS A 350 -27.51 -14.29 -0.55
C LYS A 350 -27.20 -14.38 -2.05
N ASN A 351 -27.05 -15.59 -2.61
CA ASN A 351 -26.82 -15.77 -4.04
C ASN A 351 -27.94 -15.16 -4.91
N LYS A 352 -29.15 -14.97 -4.36
CA LYS A 352 -30.25 -14.24 -5.02
C LYS A 352 -29.85 -12.83 -5.46
N ALA A 353 -28.92 -12.17 -4.76
CA ALA A 353 -28.41 -10.86 -5.12
C ALA A 353 -27.48 -10.90 -6.36
N PHE A 354 -26.82 -12.03 -6.60
CA PHE A 354 -25.90 -12.26 -7.73
C PHE A 354 -26.58 -12.88 -8.94
N ALA A 355 -27.70 -13.60 -8.74
CA ALA A 355 -28.44 -14.28 -9.79
C ALA A 355 -28.78 -13.40 -11.02
N PRO A 356 -29.15 -12.11 -10.91
CA PRO A 356 -29.39 -11.25 -12.07
C PRO A 356 -28.18 -11.00 -12.97
N TYR A 357 -26.98 -11.34 -12.49
CA TYR A 357 -25.70 -11.11 -13.17
C TYR A 357 -24.96 -12.43 -13.47
N GLN A 358 -25.60 -13.57 -13.19
CA GLN A 358 -25.11 -14.91 -13.45
C GLN A 358 -25.66 -15.44 -14.79
N SER A 359 -25.43 -16.72 -15.11
CA SER A 359 -25.99 -17.35 -16.32
C SER A 359 -27.52 -17.28 -16.42
N SER A 360 -28.22 -17.05 -15.29
CA SER A 360 -29.66 -16.86 -15.21
C SER A 360 -30.13 -15.41 -15.45
N ALA A 361 -29.24 -14.50 -15.84
CA ALA A 361 -29.58 -13.13 -16.21
C ALA A 361 -30.63 -13.10 -17.33
N THR A 362 -31.56 -12.15 -17.25
CA THR A 362 -32.64 -11.96 -18.23
C THR A 362 -32.14 -11.44 -19.57
N ASP A 363 -31.04 -10.70 -19.57
CA ASP A 363 -30.38 -10.15 -20.75
C ASP A 363 -28.89 -10.51 -20.67
N GLU A 364 -28.29 -10.95 -21.79
CA GLU A 364 -26.87 -11.28 -21.85
C GLU A 364 -25.99 -10.09 -21.45
N SER A 365 -26.46 -8.86 -21.68
CA SER A 365 -25.73 -7.65 -21.33
C SER A 365 -25.67 -7.34 -19.83
N ASP A 366 -26.52 -7.98 -19.03
CA ASP A 366 -26.49 -7.90 -17.57
C ASP A 366 -25.57 -8.96 -16.95
N GLN A 367 -25.09 -9.94 -17.72
CA GLN A 367 -24.13 -10.92 -17.21
C GLN A 367 -22.82 -10.24 -16.79
N ALA A 368 -22.26 -10.69 -15.66
CA ALA A 368 -21.00 -10.18 -15.15
C ALA A 368 -19.87 -10.47 -16.15
N MET A 369 -19.14 -9.43 -16.55
CA MET A 369 -17.98 -9.56 -17.40
C MET A 369 -16.75 -10.04 -16.62
N TYR A 370 -16.55 -9.45 -15.44
CA TYR A 370 -15.43 -9.74 -14.56
C TYR A 370 -15.92 -10.00 -13.14
N VAL A 371 -15.37 -11.02 -12.50
CA VAL A 371 -15.50 -11.22 -11.05
C VAL A 371 -14.08 -11.25 -10.47
N VAL A 372 -13.77 -10.24 -9.65
CA VAL A 372 -12.48 -10.10 -8.99
C VAL A 372 -12.59 -10.70 -7.60
N HIS A 373 -11.75 -11.71 -7.34
CA HIS A 373 -11.70 -12.47 -6.10
C HIS A 373 -10.46 -12.09 -5.30
N PHE A 374 -10.68 -11.61 -4.08
CA PHE A 374 -9.65 -11.43 -3.04
C PHE A 374 -9.61 -12.59 -2.03
N THR A 375 -10.59 -13.51 -2.17
CA THR A 375 -10.75 -14.77 -1.43
C THR A 375 -9.46 -15.61 -1.45
N PRO A 376 -8.99 -16.16 -0.30
CA PRO A 376 -7.86 -17.09 -0.26
C PRO A 376 -8.07 -18.33 -1.14
N LEU A 377 -6.99 -18.87 -1.68
CA LEU A 377 -7.01 -19.99 -2.63
C LEU A 377 -7.59 -21.26 -2.01
N GLU A 378 -7.34 -21.50 -0.72
CA GLU A 378 -7.91 -22.63 0.01
C GLU A 378 -9.45 -22.61 -0.01
N VAL A 379 -10.07 -21.45 0.22
CA VAL A 379 -11.52 -21.27 0.17
C VAL A 379 -12.03 -21.39 -1.26
N MET A 380 -11.31 -20.82 -2.24
CA MET A 380 -11.69 -20.90 -3.65
C MET A 380 -11.70 -22.34 -4.19
N ARG A 381 -10.90 -23.24 -3.60
CA ARG A 381 -10.82 -24.66 -3.98
C ARG A 381 -11.93 -25.53 -3.40
N THR A 382 -12.64 -25.04 -2.38
CA THR A 382 -13.78 -25.77 -1.79
C THR A 382 -14.89 -26.00 -2.82
N GLU A 383 -15.57 -27.14 -2.73
CA GLU A 383 -16.65 -27.49 -3.66
C GLU A 383 -17.78 -26.44 -3.64
N ARG A 384 -18.16 -25.99 -2.44
CA ARG A 384 -19.20 -24.97 -2.22
C ARG A 384 -18.90 -23.66 -2.97
N TYR A 385 -17.67 -23.17 -2.87
CA TYR A 385 -17.28 -21.95 -3.58
C TYR A 385 -17.20 -22.18 -5.09
N ARG A 386 -16.74 -23.35 -5.54
CA ARG A 386 -16.75 -23.72 -6.96
C ARG A 386 -18.17 -23.78 -7.54
N THR A 387 -19.15 -24.25 -6.77
CA THR A 387 -20.56 -24.20 -7.16
C THR A 387 -21.04 -22.76 -7.36
N PHE A 388 -20.59 -21.81 -6.54
CA PHE A 388 -20.86 -20.39 -6.75
C PHE A 388 -20.21 -19.85 -8.03
N LEU A 389 -18.93 -20.20 -8.30
CA LEU A 389 -18.23 -19.80 -9.54
C LEU A 389 -18.94 -20.32 -10.79
N ASN A 390 -19.35 -21.60 -10.80
CA ASN A 390 -19.98 -22.25 -11.95
C ASN A 390 -21.38 -21.72 -12.29
N LYS A 391 -21.98 -20.86 -11.45
CA LYS A 391 -23.25 -20.17 -11.77
C LYS A 391 -23.06 -19.02 -12.75
N PHE A 392 -21.85 -18.46 -12.87
CA PHE A 392 -21.56 -17.40 -13.82
C PHE A 392 -21.46 -17.94 -15.25
N SER A 393 -21.59 -17.06 -16.23
CA SER A 393 -21.56 -17.46 -17.64
C SER A 393 -20.15 -17.87 -18.08
N ALA A 394 -20.04 -18.72 -19.10
CA ALA A 394 -18.74 -19.12 -19.66
C ALA A 394 -17.92 -17.95 -20.25
N SER A 395 -18.57 -16.81 -20.54
CA SER A 395 -17.91 -15.58 -20.97
C SER A 395 -17.36 -14.75 -19.81
N THR A 396 -17.81 -15.01 -18.58
CA THR A 396 -17.31 -14.36 -17.36
C THR A 396 -15.84 -14.71 -17.16
N ARG A 397 -15.01 -13.74 -16.76
CA ARG A 397 -13.60 -13.98 -16.39
C ARG A 397 -13.44 -13.79 -14.89
N HIS A 398 -13.03 -14.86 -14.21
CA HIS A 398 -12.76 -14.87 -12.78
C HIS A 398 -11.31 -14.48 -12.54
N ILE A 399 -11.05 -13.33 -11.95
CA ILE A 399 -9.70 -12.79 -11.71
C ILE A 399 -9.34 -13.06 -10.25
N ALA A 400 -8.23 -13.77 -10.01
CA ALA A 400 -7.76 -14.07 -8.67
C ALA A 400 -6.62 -13.12 -8.27
N LEU A 401 -6.85 -12.30 -7.25
CA LEU A 401 -5.88 -11.37 -6.66
C LEU A 401 -5.59 -11.80 -5.21
N ASN A 402 -4.86 -12.90 -5.09
CA ASN A 402 -4.51 -13.57 -3.84
C ASN A 402 -3.13 -14.26 -3.99
N GLU A 403 -2.80 -15.15 -3.06
CA GLU A 403 -1.50 -15.84 -2.96
C GLU A 403 -1.18 -16.77 -4.14
N ILE A 404 -2.11 -16.94 -5.10
CA ILE A 404 -1.83 -17.64 -6.37
C ILE A 404 -0.82 -16.86 -7.25
N ASN A 405 -0.69 -15.55 -7.03
CA ASN A 405 0.25 -14.70 -7.74
C ASN A 405 1.62 -14.73 -7.06
N LYS A 406 2.70 -14.79 -7.85
CA LYS A 406 4.07 -14.99 -7.35
C LYS A 406 4.89 -13.71 -7.19
N PHE A 407 4.52 -12.63 -7.89
CA PHE A 407 5.25 -11.37 -7.87
C PHE A 407 4.43 -10.24 -7.25
N SER A 408 5.04 -9.53 -6.30
CA SER A 408 4.48 -8.37 -5.61
C SER A 408 4.43 -7.08 -6.43
N GLY A 409 5.22 -6.98 -7.51
CA GLY A 409 5.26 -5.79 -8.37
C GLY A 409 6.36 -4.77 -8.05
N TYR A 410 7.18 -4.97 -7.00
CA TYR A 410 8.25 -4.04 -6.60
C TYR A 410 9.52 -4.15 -7.46
N ILE A 411 9.44 -3.80 -8.75
CA ILE A 411 10.52 -3.90 -9.74
C ILE A 411 11.79 -3.17 -9.28
N ALA A 412 11.68 -1.92 -8.82
CA ALA A 412 12.81 -1.11 -8.42
C ALA A 412 13.58 -1.69 -7.22
N SER A 413 12.88 -2.35 -6.30
CA SER A 413 13.49 -3.03 -5.15
C SER A 413 14.32 -4.23 -5.60
N HIS A 414 13.82 -5.01 -6.55
CA HIS A 414 14.58 -6.11 -7.15
C HIS A 414 15.78 -5.60 -7.94
N ARG A 415 15.58 -4.59 -8.80
CA ARG A 415 16.63 -4.00 -9.62
C ARG A 415 17.82 -3.52 -8.78
N ILE A 416 17.57 -2.72 -7.73
CA ILE A 416 18.66 -2.25 -6.84
C ILE A 416 19.30 -3.42 -6.08
N GLN A 417 18.52 -4.43 -5.66
CA GLN A 417 19.07 -5.61 -4.98
C GLN A 417 20.00 -6.41 -5.89
N TYR A 418 19.63 -6.63 -7.16
CA TYR A 418 20.50 -7.28 -8.16
C TYR A 418 21.79 -6.49 -8.39
N HIS A 419 21.71 -5.15 -8.37
CA HIS A 419 22.89 -4.30 -8.47
C HIS A 419 23.82 -4.44 -7.27
N LEU A 420 23.27 -4.36 -6.06
CA LEU A 420 24.04 -4.50 -4.82
C LEU A 420 24.61 -5.92 -4.64
N ASN A 421 23.88 -6.94 -5.09
CA ASN A 421 24.32 -8.34 -5.08
C ASN A 421 25.62 -8.55 -5.88
N GLN A 422 25.90 -7.72 -6.90
CA GLN A 422 27.17 -7.79 -7.63
C GLN A 422 28.37 -7.42 -6.75
N LEU A 423 28.16 -6.58 -5.74
CA LEU A 423 29.22 -6.13 -4.81
C LEU A 423 29.52 -7.20 -3.76
N ASP A 424 28.49 -7.72 -3.11
CA ASP A 424 28.60 -8.80 -2.12
C ASP A 424 27.28 -9.57 -2.02
N LYS A 425 27.31 -10.85 -2.37
CA LYS A 425 26.14 -11.73 -2.42
C LYS A 425 25.59 -12.11 -1.03
N ASP A 426 26.42 -12.04 0.01
CA ASP A 426 26.07 -12.47 1.36
C ASP A 426 25.47 -11.28 2.14
N ILE A 427 25.97 -10.07 1.90
CA ILE A 427 25.40 -8.82 2.43
C ILE A 427 24.09 -8.48 1.69
N PHE A 428 24.05 -8.66 0.37
CA PHE A 428 22.90 -8.32 -0.48
C PHE A 428 22.36 -9.55 -1.23
N PRO A 429 21.72 -10.51 -0.54
CA PRO A 429 21.11 -11.66 -1.20
C PRO A 429 19.96 -11.23 -2.12
N VAL A 430 19.76 -11.94 -3.22
CA VAL A 430 18.63 -11.69 -4.14
C VAL A 430 17.30 -12.03 -3.47
N LEU A 431 16.29 -11.20 -3.70
CA LEU A 431 14.93 -11.40 -3.20
C LEU A 431 14.28 -12.66 -3.82
N LYS A 432 13.45 -13.34 -3.05
CA LYS A 432 12.83 -14.65 -3.34
C LYS A 432 11.42 -14.49 -3.90
N GLU A 433 11.32 -13.90 -5.08
CA GLU A 433 10.07 -13.81 -5.83
C GLU A 433 10.28 -14.22 -7.28
N ASP A 434 9.21 -14.69 -7.91
CA ASP A 434 9.21 -15.15 -9.30
C ASP A 434 8.06 -14.51 -10.08
N ASN A 435 8.23 -14.40 -11.40
CA ASN A 435 7.12 -14.00 -12.27
C ASN A 435 6.00 -15.05 -12.28
N ASN A 436 4.77 -14.61 -12.55
CA ASN A 436 3.66 -15.51 -12.81
C ASN A 436 3.97 -16.36 -14.06
N ASN A 437 3.90 -17.69 -13.91
CA ASN A 437 3.92 -18.61 -15.05
C ASN A 437 2.49 -18.81 -15.56
N TYR A 438 2.18 -18.26 -16.73
CA TYR A 438 0.86 -18.38 -17.35
C TYR A 438 0.68 -19.67 -18.16
N ASP A 439 1.77 -20.36 -18.53
CA ASP A 439 1.75 -21.57 -19.35
C ASP A 439 1.52 -22.84 -18.50
N GLU A 440 1.98 -22.85 -17.24
CA GLU A 440 1.74 -23.93 -16.27
C GLU A 440 0.24 -24.22 -16.03
N LEU A 441 -0.63 -23.23 -16.25
CA LEU A 441 -2.07 -23.32 -16.06
C LEU A 441 -2.80 -24.08 -17.18
N VAL A 442 -2.21 -24.19 -18.38
CA VAL A 442 -2.85 -24.88 -19.51
C VAL A 442 -2.80 -26.41 -19.34
N ASN A 443 -1.87 -26.91 -18.51
CA ASN A 443 -1.61 -28.35 -18.35
C ASN A 443 -2.08 -28.95 -17.01
N ALA A 444 -2.50 -28.13 -16.04
CA ALA A 444 -3.00 -28.60 -14.75
C ALA A 444 -4.53 -28.64 -14.74
N ALA A 445 -5.10 -29.84 -14.88
CA ALA A 445 -6.54 -30.10 -14.95
C ALA A 445 -7.34 -29.82 -13.66
N THR A 446 -6.93 -28.90 -12.78
CA THR A 446 -7.47 -28.82 -11.40
C THR A 446 -7.82 -27.44 -10.85
N ASP A 447 -7.39 -26.32 -11.43
CA ASP A 447 -7.86 -25.00 -11.01
C ASP A 447 -8.92 -24.51 -12.02
N CYS A 448 -10.05 -23.96 -11.55
CA CYS A 448 -11.07 -23.31 -12.40
C CYS A 448 -10.41 -22.30 -13.38
N ASP A 449 -11.15 -21.81 -14.37
CA ASP A 449 -10.77 -20.72 -15.31
C ASP A 449 -10.44 -19.38 -14.59
N LEU A 450 -9.47 -19.40 -13.68
CA LEU A 450 -9.01 -18.31 -12.83
C LEU A 450 -7.86 -17.61 -13.55
N VAL A 451 -8.06 -16.33 -13.80
CA VAL A 451 -7.09 -15.44 -14.41
C VAL A 451 -6.17 -14.90 -13.33
N ARG A 452 -4.94 -15.42 -13.27
CA ARG A 452 -3.83 -14.80 -12.51
C ARG A 452 -3.45 -13.46 -13.13
N SER A 453 -3.01 -12.50 -12.31
CA SER A 453 -2.62 -11.17 -12.78
C SER A 453 -1.59 -10.55 -11.86
N SER A 454 -0.59 -9.89 -12.44
CA SER A 454 0.41 -9.13 -11.69
C SER A 454 0.00 -7.66 -11.58
N SER A 455 0.78 -6.87 -10.84
CA SER A 455 0.61 -5.41 -10.84
C SER A 455 0.78 -4.86 -12.26
N LEU A 456 0.11 -3.74 -12.58
CA LEU A 456 0.03 -3.15 -13.93
C LEU A 456 -0.72 -3.94 -15.01
N SER A 457 -1.35 -5.09 -14.72
CA SER A 457 -2.31 -5.69 -15.66
C SER A 457 -3.56 -4.79 -15.78
N TYR A 458 -4.04 -4.58 -17.01
CA TYR A 458 -5.25 -3.81 -17.30
C TYR A 458 -6.38 -4.72 -17.77
N PHE A 459 -7.57 -4.54 -17.21
CA PHE A 459 -8.81 -5.12 -17.74
C PHE A 459 -9.65 -3.99 -18.34
N HIS A 460 -9.65 -3.94 -19.66
CA HIS A 460 -10.39 -2.96 -20.41
C HIS A 460 -11.87 -3.32 -20.45
N ILE A 461 -12.71 -2.40 -19.97
CA ILE A 461 -14.16 -2.54 -19.98
C ILE A 461 -14.74 -1.72 -21.14
N ARG A 462 -14.22 -0.50 -21.34
CA ARG A 462 -14.58 0.40 -22.46
C ARG A 462 -13.35 1.13 -23.00
N PRO A 463 -13.26 1.37 -24.33
CA PRO A 463 -14.23 0.99 -25.37
C PRO A 463 -14.04 -0.43 -25.92
N ARG A 464 -12.83 -0.98 -25.80
CA ARG A 464 -12.52 -2.36 -26.18
C ARG A 464 -12.51 -3.21 -24.93
N LYS A 465 -13.11 -4.38 -25.03
CA LYS A 465 -13.17 -5.37 -23.95
C LYS A 465 -11.96 -6.29 -24.06
N GLY A 466 -11.23 -6.53 -22.98
CA GLY A 466 -10.09 -7.44 -23.01
C GLY A 466 -9.09 -7.23 -21.89
N ILE A 467 -8.16 -8.16 -21.78
CA ILE A 467 -7.07 -8.14 -20.81
C ILE A 467 -5.80 -7.69 -21.54
N ASP A 468 -5.14 -6.65 -21.03
CA ASP A 468 -3.87 -6.14 -21.53
C ASP A 468 -2.79 -6.35 -20.46
N ARG A 469 -1.77 -7.12 -20.84
CA ARG A 469 -0.59 -7.44 -20.02
C ARG A 469 0.70 -6.84 -20.59
N THR A 470 0.62 -5.96 -21.58
CA THR A 470 1.81 -5.38 -22.24
C THR A 470 2.70 -4.56 -21.32
N GLN A 471 2.13 -3.98 -20.26
CA GLN A 471 2.83 -3.20 -19.24
C GLN A 471 2.90 -3.93 -17.90
N GLU A 472 2.53 -5.21 -17.87
CA GLU A 472 2.49 -5.99 -16.65
C GLU A 472 3.85 -6.00 -15.95
N ALA A 473 3.84 -5.83 -14.63
CA ALA A 473 5.05 -5.82 -13.84
C ALA A 473 5.69 -7.22 -13.85
N ALA A 474 6.95 -7.27 -14.25
CA ALA A 474 7.75 -8.49 -14.34
C ALA A 474 9.19 -8.24 -13.90
N LEU A 475 9.81 -9.29 -13.38
CA LEU A 475 11.23 -9.39 -13.06
C LEU A 475 12.03 -9.67 -14.34
N ASN A 476 12.99 -8.80 -14.65
CA ASN A 476 13.92 -8.97 -15.75
C ASN A 476 15.40 -8.90 -15.28
N PRO A 477 15.92 -9.94 -14.58
CA PRO A 477 17.29 -9.92 -14.05
C PRO A 477 18.36 -9.62 -15.09
N ALA A 478 18.18 -10.12 -16.32
CA ALA A 478 19.12 -9.88 -17.43
C ALA A 478 19.21 -8.40 -17.80
N GLU A 479 18.08 -7.68 -17.86
CA GLU A 479 18.06 -6.24 -18.14
C GLU A 479 18.76 -5.47 -17.02
N TYR A 480 18.52 -5.84 -15.76
CA TYR A 480 19.14 -5.17 -14.61
C TYR A 480 20.67 -5.27 -14.65
N LEU A 481 21.20 -6.43 -15.04
CA LEU A 481 22.65 -6.65 -15.16
C LEU A 481 23.24 -5.94 -16.38
N GLN A 482 22.54 -5.92 -17.52
CA GLN A 482 22.96 -5.19 -18.72
C GLN A 482 23.12 -3.67 -18.45
N GLU A 483 22.26 -3.09 -17.61
CA GLU A 483 22.40 -1.69 -17.21
C GLU A 483 23.74 -1.40 -16.52
N LEU A 484 24.26 -2.34 -15.72
CA LEU A 484 25.55 -2.21 -15.06
C LEU A 484 26.70 -2.35 -16.05
N GLU A 485 26.59 -3.27 -17.01
CA GLU A 485 27.58 -3.45 -18.07
C GLU A 485 27.71 -2.22 -18.97
N ALA A 486 26.63 -1.45 -19.11
CA ALA A 486 26.63 -0.19 -19.86
C ALA A 486 27.31 0.97 -19.11
N LEU A 487 27.59 0.86 -17.81
CA LEU A 487 28.26 1.89 -17.04
C LEU A 487 29.77 1.93 -17.36
N PRO A 488 30.32 3.11 -17.72
CA PRO A 488 31.76 3.25 -17.95
C PRO A 488 32.57 2.79 -16.74
N ASP A 489 33.64 2.03 -17.00
CA ASP A 489 34.60 1.52 -16.00
C ASP A 489 34.01 0.62 -14.90
N PHE A 490 32.71 0.28 -14.92
CA PHE A 490 32.08 -0.51 -13.87
C PHE A 490 32.72 -1.90 -13.75
N LYS A 491 32.93 -2.59 -14.87
CA LYS A 491 33.57 -3.92 -14.88
C LYS A 491 34.98 -3.88 -14.28
N LEU A 492 35.77 -2.86 -14.64
CA LEU A 492 37.12 -2.67 -14.11
C LEU A 492 37.10 -2.43 -12.59
N ALA A 493 36.18 -1.58 -12.11
CA ALA A 493 36.00 -1.31 -10.69
C ALA A 493 35.52 -2.55 -9.91
N LEU A 494 34.62 -3.33 -10.50
CA LEU A 494 34.10 -4.57 -9.90
C LEU A 494 35.19 -5.65 -9.82
N ASP A 495 35.98 -5.82 -10.86
CA ASP A 495 37.11 -6.76 -10.86
C ASP A 495 38.18 -6.33 -9.84
N ASP A 496 38.41 -5.02 -9.69
CA ASP A 496 39.31 -4.51 -8.66
C ASP A 496 38.80 -4.78 -7.23
N LEU A 497 37.51 -4.56 -6.98
CA LEU A 497 36.86 -4.91 -5.72
C LEU A 497 37.00 -6.41 -5.42
N ARG A 498 36.71 -7.27 -6.39
CA ARG A 498 36.81 -8.74 -6.24
C ARG A 498 38.23 -9.19 -5.93
N ARG A 499 39.25 -8.59 -6.57
CA ARG A 499 40.65 -8.86 -6.24
C ARG A 499 40.98 -8.44 -4.81
N LYS A 500 40.52 -7.27 -4.37
CA LYS A 500 40.73 -6.79 -2.99
C LYS A 500 40.07 -7.71 -1.95
N ILE A 501 38.85 -8.17 -2.22
CA ILE A 501 38.15 -9.13 -1.35
C ILE A 501 38.90 -10.47 -1.30
N ALA A 502 39.34 -11.00 -2.44
CA ALA A 502 40.08 -12.26 -2.52
C ALA A 502 41.46 -12.22 -1.83
N GLN A 503 42.05 -11.03 -1.69
CA GLN A 503 43.33 -10.84 -1.00
C GLN A 503 43.18 -10.72 0.53
N GLN A 504 41.96 -10.55 1.06
CA GLN A 504 41.76 -10.54 2.50
C GLN A 504 41.97 -11.96 3.07
N PRO A 505 42.75 -12.13 4.15
CA PRO A 505 42.92 -13.43 4.78
C PRO A 505 41.54 -13.96 5.19
N SER A 506 41.24 -15.20 4.79
CA SER A 506 39.95 -15.87 5.03
C SER A 506 39.61 -15.85 6.52
N GLN A 507 38.78 -14.90 6.93
CA GLN A 507 38.22 -14.84 8.27
C GLN A 507 37.10 -15.89 8.34
N SER A 508 37.30 -16.89 9.20
CA SER A 508 36.32 -17.93 9.58
C SER A 508 35.95 -18.94 8.48
N GLN A 509 36.01 -20.25 8.82
CA GLN A 509 35.42 -21.32 8.00
C GLN A 509 33.88 -21.31 8.07
N THR A 510 33.31 -20.69 9.09
CA THR A 510 31.87 -20.56 9.30
C THR A 510 31.28 -19.57 8.30
N PRO A 511 30.22 -19.94 7.56
CA PRO A 511 29.49 -19.04 6.67
C PRO A 511 29.05 -17.77 7.42
N ARG A 512 29.18 -16.59 6.77
CA ARG A 512 28.72 -15.30 7.36
C ARG A 512 27.25 -15.33 7.78
N SER A 513 26.43 -16.19 7.16
CA SER A 513 25.03 -16.38 7.49
C SER A 513 24.77 -16.99 8.86
N GLU A 514 25.76 -17.67 9.44
CA GLU A 514 25.70 -18.38 10.72
C GLU A 514 26.39 -17.61 11.85
N ILE A 515 26.92 -16.41 11.57
CA ILE A 515 27.57 -15.55 12.56
C ILE A 515 26.51 -14.63 13.19
N PHE A 516 26.45 -14.64 14.51
CA PHE A 516 25.54 -13.80 15.31
C PHE A 516 26.33 -12.94 16.33
N PRO A 517 25.82 -11.74 16.67
CA PRO A 517 24.57 -11.14 16.20
C PRO A 517 24.64 -10.68 14.74
N ARG A 518 23.49 -10.72 14.04
CA ARG A 518 23.34 -10.29 12.64
C ARG A 518 22.27 -9.21 12.54
N ILE A 519 22.62 -8.09 11.90
CA ILE A 519 21.71 -6.97 11.67
C ILE A 519 21.22 -7.02 10.21
N VAL A 520 19.91 -7.01 10.02
CA VAL A 520 19.26 -7.05 8.71
C VAL A 520 18.35 -5.83 8.57
N PHE A 521 18.70 -4.94 7.64
CA PHE A 521 17.91 -3.75 7.35
C PHE A 521 16.78 -4.11 6.39
N LEU A 522 15.57 -4.29 6.93
CA LEU A 522 14.36 -4.54 6.15
C LEU A 522 13.81 -3.23 5.56
N GLY A 523 14.07 -2.11 6.22
CA GLY A 523 13.65 -0.77 5.82
C GLY A 523 14.71 0.28 6.12
N THR A 524 14.91 1.22 5.20
CA THR A 524 16.00 2.22 5.25
C THR A 524 15.58 3.60 4.73
N GLY A 525 14.28 3.84 4.61
CA GLY A 525 13.67 5.10 4.22
C GLY A 525 13.04 5.81 5.40
N SER A 526 12.83 7.12 5.26
CA SER A 526 12.19 7.99 6.25
C SER A 526 10.87 8.53 5.71
N SER A 527 9.87 8.67 6.59
CA SER A 527 8.56 9.28 6.37
C SER A 527 7.63 8.57 5.37
N ILE A 528 8.02 8.50 4.09
CA ILE A 528 7.19 7.94 3.02
C ILE A 528 7.97 6.84 2.29
N PRO A 529 7.36 5.65 2.09
CA PRO A 529 7.99 4.61 1.30
C PRO A 529 8.33 5.11 -0.11
N ASN A 530 9.58 4.90 -0.53
CA ASN A 530 9.99 5.19 -1.90
C ASN A 530 10.12 3.88 -2.71
N LYS A 531 10.46 3.98 -3.99
CA LYS A 531 10.55 2.81 -4.88
C LYS A 531 11.59 1.79 -4.40
N THR A 532 12.75 2.26 -3.97
CA THR A 532 13.92 1.43 -3.65
C THR A 532 14.10 1.16 -2.16
N ARG A 533 13.57 2.01 -1.28
CA ARG A 533 13.69 1.93 0.17
C ARG A 533 12.32 2.05 0.82
N ASN A 534 11.97 1.04 1.61
CA ASN A 534 10.81 1.07 2.47
C ASN A 534 11.09 1.84 3.77
N VAL A 535 10.04 2.20 4.50
CA VAL A 535 10.12 2.82 5.84
C VAL A 535 10.82 1.93 6.87
N SER A 536 11.27 2.51 7.99
CA SER A 536 12.19 1.91 8.97
C SER A 536 11.74 0.54 9.49
N ALA A 537 12.66 -0.44 9.43
CA ALA A 537 12.55 -1.72 10.12
C ALA A 537 13.91 -2.43 10.11
N ILE A 538 14.43 -2.77 11.29
CA ILE A 538 15.78 -3.35 11.43
C ILE A 538 15.69 -4.60 12.30
N LEU A 539 15.96 -5.76 11.71
CA LEU A 539 15.93 -7.04 12.41
C LEU A 539 17.32 -7.35 12.98
N VAL A 540 17.45 -7.38 14.31
CA VAL A 540 18.66 -7.81 15.01
C VAL A 540 18.47 -9.25 15.45
N ARG A 541 19.14 -10.18 14.75
CA ARG A 541 19.14 -11.60 15.07
C ARG A 541 20.27 -11.87 16.05
N THR A 542 19.95 -12.35 17.24
CA THR A 542 20.92 -12.72 18.28
C THR A 542 21.29 -14.19 18.20
N SER A 543 20.41 -15.02 17.62
CA SER A 543 20.64 -16.43 17.32
C SER A 543 19.82 -16.84 16.06
N PRO A 544 19.90 -18.09 15.60
CA PRO A 544 19.01 -18.60 14.56
C PRO A 544 17.52 -18.46 14.90
N ASP A 545 17.17 -18.67 16.16
CA ASP A 545 15.78 -18.77 16.65
C ASP A 545 15.32 -17.57 17.47
N SER A 546 16.19 -16.57 17.65
CA SER A 546 15.91 -15.38 18.47
C SER A 546 16.33 -14.10 17.76
N SER A 547 15.42 -13.14 17.76
CA SER A 547 15.62 -11.81 17.18
C SER A 547 14.72 -10.76 17.82
N ILE A 548 15.20 -9.52 17.76
CA ILE A 548 14.45 -8.32 18.11
C ILE A 548 14.35 -7.42 16.88
N LEU A 549 13.15 -6.92 16.63
CA LEU A 549 12.89 -5.96 15.56
C LEU A 549 12.94 -4.53 16.12
N LEU A 550 13.76 -3.66 15.55
CA LEU A 550 13.84 -2.25 15.88
C LEU A 550 13.06 -1.45 14.83
N ASP A 551 11.95 -0.88 15.28
CA ASP A 551 10.87 -0.31 14.50
C ASP A 551 10.23 -1.29 13.49
N CYS A 552 8.94 -1.07 13.22
CA CYS A 552 8.14 -1.90 12.34
C CYS A 552 7.25 -1.02 11.45
N GLY A 553 7.85 -0.36 10.46
CA GLY A 553 7.13 0.42 9.47
C GLY A 553 6.27 -0.44 8.52
N GLU A 554 5.33 0.21 7.83
CA GLU A 554 4.43 -0.41 6.83
C GLU A 554 5.20 -1.29 5.83
N GLY A 555 4.75 -2.53 5.59
CA GLY A 555 5.33 -3.45 4.63
C GLY A 555 6.52 -4.28 5.14
N THR A 556 6.80 -4.24 6.45
CA THR A 556 7.88 -5.02 7.08
C THR A 556 7.68 -6.52 6.91
N ALA A 557 6.48 -7.05 7.21
CA ALA A 557 6.17 -8.47 7.02
C ALA A 557 6.36 -8.90 5.56
N GLY A 558 5.87 -8.11 4.61
CA GLY A 558 6.08 -8.38 3.19
C GLY A 558 7.55 -8.32 2.77
N GLN A 559 8.38 -7.48 3.40
CA GLN A 559 9.82 -7.49 3.14
C GLN A 559 10.51 -8.75 3.65
N ILE A 560 10.09 -9.28 4.81
CA ILE A 560 10.59 -10.57 5.33
C ILE A 560 10.28 -11.68 4.34
N GLU A 561 9.04 -11.76 3.85
CA GLU A 561 8.63 -12.74 2.85
C GLU A 561 9.45 -12.61 1.56
N ARG A 562 9.64 -11.40 1.03
CA ARG A 562 10.45 -11.16 -0.16
C ARG A 562 11.93 -11.50 0.03
N LEU A 563 12.51 -11.28 1.22
CA LEU A 563 13.93 -11.50 1.44
C LEU A 563 14.25 -12.98 1.68
N TYR A 564 13.41 -13.68 2.43
CA TYR A 564 13.68 -15.05 2.87
C TYR A 564 12.93 -16.11 2.06
N GLY A 565 11.68 -15.84 1.68
CA GLY A 565 10.80 -16.76 0.95
C GLY A 565 10.39 -18.00 1.74
N GLY A 566 9.23 -18.57 1.41
CA GLY A 566 8.77 -19.90 1.87
C GLY A 566 8.97 -20.17 3.36
N GLU A 567 9.53 -21.33 3.68
CA GLU A 567 9.76 -21.77 5.06
C GLU A 567 10.77 -20.88 5.81
N ALA A 568 11.79 -20.35 5.12
CA ALA A 568 12.77 -19.48 5.76
C ALA A 568 12.15 -18.18 6.28
N ALA A 569 11.15 -17.63 5.58
CA ALA A 569 10.37 -16.50 6.07
C ALA A 569 9.58 -16.86 7.34
N VAL A 570 8.94 -18.04 7.36
CA VAL A 570 8.23 -18.55 8.55
C VAL A 570 9.17 -18.69 9.75
N GLN A 571 10.40 -19.19 9.54
CA GLN A 571 11.41 -19.28 10.60
C GLN A 571 11.81 -17.89 11.12
N VAL A 572 11.98 -16.91 10.23
CA VAL A 572 12.25 -15.53 10.65
C VAL A 572 11.09 -14.97 11.45
N PHE A 573 9.84 -15.15 10.99
CA PHE A 573 8.67 -14.75 11.77
C PHE A 573 8.69 -15.39 13.16
N ARG A 574 8.91 -16.71 13.27
CA ARG A 574 9.02 -17.43 14.55
C ARG A 574 10.13 -16.91 15.45
N SER A 575 11.25 -16.50 14.86
CA SER A 575 12.41 -16.01 15.61
C SER A 575 12.22 -14.63 16.24
N ILE A 576 11.21 -13.86 15.83
CA ILE A 576 10.94 -12.53 16.41
C ILE A 576 10.32 -12.75 17.79
N LYS A 577 11.06 -12.45 18.86
CA LYS A 577 10.58 -12.54 20.24
C LYS A 577 10.28 -11.17 20.85
N ALA A 578 10.89 -10.12 20.31
CA ALA A 578 10.62 -8.74 20.72
C ALA A 578 10.50 -7.78 19.53
N VAL A 579 9.71 -6.73 19.73
CA VAL A 579 9.64 -5.57 18.83
C VAL A 579 9.83 -4.32 19.67
N TYR A 580 10.83 -3.52 19.34
CA TYR A 580 11.04 -2.20 19.92
C TYR A 580 10.48 -1.14 18.97
N ILE A 581 9.64 -0.24 19.47
CA ILE A 581 9.15 0.94 18.75
C ILE A 581 9.78 2.16 19.40
N SER A 582 10.50 2.98 18.62
CA SER A 582 11.20 4.16 19.10
C SER A 582 10.24 5.30 19.49
N HIS A 583 9.22 5.53 18.65
CA HIS A 583 8.24 6.61 18.82
C HIS A 583 6.99 6.38 17.93
N LEU A 584 6.00 7.27 17.99
CA LEU A 584 4.69 7.06 17.35
C LEU A 584 4.49 7.69 15.97
N HIS A 585 5.54 8.12 15.27
CA HIS A 585 5.37 8.46 13.85
C HIS A 585 5.03 7.20 13.03
N ALA A 586 4.13 7.37 12.07
CA ALA A 586 3.49 6.28 11.33
C ALA A 586 4.49 5.35 10.63
N ASP A 587 5.60 5.88 10.15
CA ASP A 587 6.65 5.15 9.44
C ASP A 587 7.46 4.18 10.33
N HIS A 588 7.24 4.19 11.65
CA HIS A 588 7.97 3.33 12.60
C HIS A 588 7.12 2.22 13.21
N HIS A 589 5.78 2.23 13.08
CA HIS A 589 4.92 1.24 13.77
C HIS A 589 3.74 0.68 12.98
N LEU A 590 3.39 1.26 11.82
CA LEU A 590 2.22 0.78 11.08
C LEU A 590 2.31 -0.69 10.64
N GLY A 591 3.52 -1.21 10.42
CA GLY A 591 3.74 -2.62 10.07
C GLY A 591 3.53 -3.59 11.22
N LEU A 592 3.41 -3.10 12.47
CA LEU A 592 3.27 -3.94 13.66
C LEU A 592 2.02 -4.82 13.59
N PHE A 593 0.90 -4.27 13.13
CA PHE A 593 -0.37 -4.99 12.99
C PHE A 593 -0.25 -6.11 11.96
N GLY A 594 0.33 -5.80 10.79
CA GLY A 594 0.61 -6.79 9.76
C GLY A 594 1.53 -7.90 10.26
N LEU A 595 2.60 -7.53 10.99
CA LEU A 595 3.53 -8.50 11.57
C LEU A 595 2.85 -9.46 12.55
N LEU A 596 2.06 -8.95 13.50
CA LEU A 596 1.38 -9.76 14.51
C LEU A 596 0.32 -10.66 13.86
N GLN A 597 -0.48 -10.14 12.92
CA GLN A 597 -1.47 -10.94 12.20
C GLN A 597 -0.81 -12.03 11.32
N THR A 598 0.28 -11.72 10.63
CA THR A 598 1.03 -12.71 9.86
C THR A 598 1.62 -13.79 10.77
N ARG A 599 2.18 -13.43 11.93
CA ARG A 599 2.66 -14.40 12.92
C ARG A 599 1.54 -15.32 13.40
N ARG A 600 0.42 -14.76 13.82
CA ARG A 600 -0.75 -15.53 14.26
C ARG A 600 -1.23 -16.51 13.19
N LYS A 601 -1.33 -16.05 11.94
CA LYS A 601 -1.73 -16.88 10.79
C LYS A 601 -0.77 -18.04 10.52
N LEU A 602 0.53 -17.81 10.65
CA LEU A 602 1.56 -18.81 10.32
C LEU A 602 1.91 -19.74 11.49
N LEU A 603 1.82 -19.27 12.73
CA LEU A 603 2.26 -19.98 13.93
C LEU A 603 1.11 -20.54 14.77
N GLY A 604 -0.12 -20.13 14.49
CA GLY A 604 -1.32 -20.53 15.22
C GLY A 604 -1.59 -19.66 16.46
N PRO A 605 -2.74 -19.87 17.13
CA PRO A 605 -3.18 -19.05 18.27
C PRO A 605 -2.36 -19.28 19.55
N ASP A 606 -1.70 -20.43 19.68
CA ASP A 606 -0.87 -20.79 20.83
C ASP A 606 0.59 -20.30 20.69
N SER A 607 0.84 -19.40 19.73
CA SER A 607 2.18 -18.87 19.50
C SER A 607 2.63 -17.98 20.66
N GLU A 608 3.94 -18.00 20.93
CA GLU A 608 4.52 -17.19 21.99
C GLU A 608 4.31 -15.69 21.75
N LYS A 609 3.93 -14.97 22.81
CA LYS A 609 3.74 -13.53 22.81
C LYS A 609 5.03 -12.82 22.43
N VAL A 610 4.89 -11.74 21.66
CA VAL A 610 5.99 -10.83 21.36
C VAL A 610 6.13 -9.82 22.50
N LEU A 611 7.33 -9.65 23.04
CA LEU A 611 7.65 -8.56 23.95
C LEU A 611 7.67 -7.23 23.16
N LEU A 612 6.66 -6.39 23.35
CA LEU A 612 6.54 -5.10 22.68
C LEU A 612 7.10 -4.00 23.59
N LEU A 613 8.27 -3.47 23.25
CA LEU A 613 8.89 -2.35 23.94
C LEU A 613 8.53 -1.06 23.20
N ALA A 614 7.63 -0.25 23.74
CA ALA A 614 7.10 0.90 23.02
C ALA A 614 6.76 2.08 23.94
N PRO A 615 6.55 3.30 23.40
CA PRO A 615 5.91 4.37 24.14
C PRO A 615 4.52 3.92 24.62
N GLU A 616 4.17 4.24 25.86
CA GLU A 616 2.90 3.85 26.49
C GLU A 616 1.67 4.23 25.64
N GLN A 617 1.77 5.32 24.90
CA GLN A 617 0.73 5.87 24.02
C GLN A 617 0.31 4.89 22.91
N ILE A 618 1.14 3.89 22.56
CA ILE A 618 0.75 2.87 21.56
C ILE A 618 -0.43 2.02 22.04
N SER A 619 -0.59 1.88 23.36
CA SER A 619 -1.61 1.01 23.99
C SER A 619 -3.03 1.33 23.53
N TYR A 620 -3.39 2.61 23.41
CA TYR A 620 -4.69 3.02 22.90
C TYR A 620 -4.92 2.52 21.47
N TRP A 621 -3.92 2.69 20.61
CA TRP A 621 -4.01 2.32 19.21
C TRP A 621 -4.19 0.80 19.05
N MET A 622 -3.40 0.02 19.79
CA MET A 622 -3.50 -1.44 19.77
C MET A 622 -4.81 -1.94 20.36
N ARG A 623 -5.24 -1.40 21.51
CA ARG A 623 -6.50 -1.80 22.16
C ARG A 623 -7.71 -1.44 21.30
N LEU A 624 -7.72 -0.26 20.69
CA LEU A 624 -8.81 0.11 19.78
C LEU A 624 -8.86 -0.84 18.60
N TYR A 625 -7.71 -1.18 18.03
CA TYR A 625 -7.66 -2.12 16.92
C TYR A 625 -8.18 -3.51 17.34
N ASP A 626 -7.70 -4.02 18.47
CA ASP A 626 -8.09 -5.31 19.04
C ASP A 626 -9.60 -5.44 19.26
N CYS A 627 -10.19 -4.42 19.89
CA CYS A 627 -11.62 -4.41 20.21
C CYS A 627 -12.48 -4.25 18.95
N ARG A 628 -12.03 -3.49 17.94
CA ARG A 628 -12.88 -3.06 16.82
C ARG A 628 -12.71 -3.86 15.53
N PHE A 629 -11.55 -4.44 15.29
CA PHE A 629 -11.19 -5.06 14.02
C PHE A 629 -10.77 -6.52 14.17
N GLU A 630 -9.55 -6.78 14.61
CA GLU A 630 -9.00 -8.14 14.71
C GLU A 630 -8.27 -8.32 16.05
N PRO A 631 -8.42 -9.47 16.72
CA PRO A 631 -7.79 -9.69 18.01
C PRO A 631 -6.26 -9.67 17.92
N LEU A 632 -5.62 -8.97 18.85
CA LEU A 632 -4.19 -8.77 19.04
C LEU A 632 -3.74 -8.89 20.50
N HIS A 633 -4.61 -8.75 21.50
CA HIS A 633 -4.21 -8.69 22.92
C HIS A 633 -3.51 -9.98 23.42
N LYS A 634 -3.72 -11.11 22.74
CA LYS A 634 -3.01 -12.38 23.04
C LYS A 634 -1.66 -12.51 22.35
N GLU A 635 -1.30 -11.59 21.45
CA GLU A 635 -0.12 -11.69 20.58
C GLU A 635 1.11 -10.97 21.14
N TYR A 636 0.95 -10.10 22.16
CA TYR A 636 2.04 -9.29 22.70
C TYR A 636 1.94 -9.04 24.20
N GLU A 637 3.07 -8.68 24.79
CA GLU A 637 3.19 -8.13 26.15
C GLU A 637 3.86 -6.75 26.07
N LEU A 638 3.21 -5.69 26.56
CA LEU A 638 3.71 -4.31 26.46
C LEU A 638 4.66 -3.97 27.62
N VAL A 639 5.87 -3.54 27.30
CA VAL A 639 6.83 -2.91 28.20
C VAL A 639 7.00 -1.45 27.80
N LYS A 640 6.81 -0.53 28.76
CA LYS A 640 6.84 0.90 28.47
C LYS A 640 8.29 1.37 28.37
N ASN A 641 8.67 2.00 27.26
CA ASN A 641 10.03 2.51 27.08
C ASN A 641 10.48 3.42 28.23
N ALA A 642 9.59 4.26 28.76
CA ALA A 642 9.91 5.18 29.86
C ALA A 642 10.37 4.47 31.14
N GLN A 643 9.88 3.25 31.43
CA GLN A 643 10.30 2.47 32.60
C GLN A 643 11.77 2.02 32.48
N LEU A 644 12.22 1.75 31.25
CA LEU A 644 13.56 1.27 30.94
C LEU A 644 14.66 2.32 31.02
N ILE A 645 14.30 3.57 31.34
CA ILE A 645 15.26 4.64 31.60
C ILE A 645 15.85 4.47 33.01
N GLU A 646 14.98 4.21 34.00
CA GLU A 646 15.36 4.08 35.40
C GLU A 646 15.67 2.62 35.76
N GLU A 647 14.90 1.68 35.20
CA GLU A 647 15.01 0.25 35.46
C GLU A 647 15.25 -0.52 34.16
N PRO A 648 16.51 -0.64 33.70
CA PRO A 648 16.85 -1.47 32.55
C PRO A 648 16.34 -2.90 32.71
N LEU A 649 15.78 -3.45 31.64
CA LEU A 649 15.24 -4.80 31.64
C LEU A 649 16.38 -5.82 31.68
N ARG A 650 16.41 -6.66 32.72
CA ARG A 650 17.44 -7.70 32.96
C ARG A 650 16.85 -9.03 33.46
N ASP A 651 15.54 -9.22 33.28
CA ASP A 651 14.82 -10.39 33.77
C ASP A 651 14.75 -11.53 32.74
N GLU A 652 14.08 -12.61 33.12
CA GLU A 652 13.98 -13.83 32.31
C GLU A 652 13.35 -13.62 30.93
N ARG A 653 12.54 -12.57 30.74
CA ARG A 653 11.87 -12.28 29.45
C ARG A 653 12.86 -11.98 28.32
N ILE A 654 14.09 -11.58 28.65
CA ILE A 654 15.12 -11.26 27.65
C ILE A 654 16.22 -12.33 27.54
N HIS A 655 16.20 -13.36 28.39
CA HIS A 655 17.20 -14.42 28.34
C HIS A 655 17.10 -15.23 27.04
N ASP A 656 15.88 -15.55 26.60
CA ASP A 656 15.62 -16.28 25.34
C ASP A 656 15.93 -15.43 24.10
N LEU A 657 15.99 -14.10 24.26
CA LEU A 657 16.51 -13.18 23.24
C LEU A 657 18.04 -13.21 23.14
N GLY A 658 18.76 -13.89 24.04
CA GLY A 658 20.21 -13.84 24.11
C GLY A 658 20.75 -12.47 24.55
N LEU A 659 19.90 -11.66 25.21
CA LEU A 659 20.25 -10.34 25.72
C LEU A 659 20.45 -10.39 27.24
N THR A 660 21.35 -9.56 27.75
CA THR A 660 21.58 -9.40 29.19
C THR A 660 21.00 -8.11 29.75
N GLU A 661 20.78 -7.11 28.89
CA GLU A 661 20.19 -5.83 29.29
C GLU A 661 19.53 -5.13 28.11
N ILE A 662 18.36 -4.53 28.34
CA ILE A 662 17.75 -3.54 27.46
C ILE A 662 17.54 -2.25 28.25
N ALA A 663 18.17 -1.16 27.82
CA ALA A 663 18.05 0.16 28.44
C ALA A 663 17.60 1.19 27.41
N THR A 664 16.85 2.21 27.82
CA THR A 664 16.44 3.30 26.92
C THR A 664 16.86 4.66 27.45
N CYS A 665 16.80 5.67 26.57
CA CYS A 665 16.95 7.08 26.94
C CYS A 665 15.94 7.91 26.17
N ARG A 666 15.66 9.14 26.64
CA ARG A 666 14.87 10.09 25.85
C ARG A 666 15.74 10.71 24.77
N VAL A 667 15.12 10.97 23.63
CA VAL A 667 15.79 11.58 22.48
C VAL A 667 15.06 12.83 22.00
N ARG A 668 15.74 13.68 21.22
CA ARG A 668 15.24 15.02 20.84
C ARG A 668 14.54 14.97 19.49
N HIS A 669 13.25 14.62 19.48
CA HIS A 669 12.43 14.60 18.27
C HIS A 669 11.01 15.09 18.53
N CYS A 670 10.12 14.17 18.90
CA CYS A 670 8.75 14.43 19.31
C CYS A 670 8.53 13.95 20.75
N PRO A 671 7.38 14.26 21.40
CA PRO A 671 7.12 13.81 22.76
C PRO A 671 7.20 12.28 22.86
N HIS A 672 7.79 11.74 23.92
CA HIS A 672 7.89 10.27 24.10
C HIS A 672 8.64 9.56 22.94
N SER A 673 9.70 10.18 22.42
CA SER A 673 10.69 9.52 21.57
C SER A 673 11.84 8.96 22.40
N PHE A 674 12.32 7.77 22.03
CA PHE A 674 13.36 7.06 22.75
C PHE A 674 14.43 6.49 21.81
N GLY A 675 15.64 6.36 22.35
CA GLY A 675 16.70 5.50 21.82
C GLY A 675 16.88 4.29 22.74
N VAL A 676 17.49 3.22 22.24
CA VAL A 676 17.66 1.95 22.96
C VAL A 676 19.09 1.42 22.87
N ALA A 677 19.57 0.80 23.93
CA ALA A 677 20.79 0.01 23.95
C ALA A 677 20.47 -1.44 24.33
N LEU A 678 20.95 -2.37 23.52
CA LEU A 678 20.87 -3.81 23.70
C LEU A 678 22.26 -4.32 24.07
N ARG A 679 22.39 -5.01 25.21
CA ARG A 679 23.62 -5.70 25.59
C ARG A 679 23.44 -7.20 25.48
N MET A 680 24.50 -7.88 25.04
CA MET A 680 24.58 -9.34 24.98
C MET A 680 26.00 -9.81 25.31
N GLN A 681 26.13 -11.06 25.72
CA GLN A 681 27.45 -11.68 25.89
C GLN A 681 28.09 -11.96 24.53
N SER A 682 29.43 -11.92 24.47
CA SER A 682 30.13 -12.33 23.25
C SER A 682 29.95 -13.83 23.01
N SER A 683 29.73 -14.20 21.75
CA SER A 683 29.57 -15.59 21.32
C SER A 683 30.91 -16.34 21.18
N LYS A 684 32.05 -15.65 21.31
CA LYS A 684 33.39 -16.25 21.21
C LYS A 684 33.88 -16.71 22.58
N LYS A 685 34.32 -17.97 22.66
CA LYS A 685 34.81 -18.62 23.89
C LYS A 685 35.92 -17.86 24.65
N ASP A 686 36.71 -17.04 23.95
CA ASP A 686 37.86 -16.32 24.51
C ASP A 686 37.63 -14.80 24.61
N ASP A 687 36.45 -14.31 24.23
CA ASP A 687 36.11 -12.88 24.24
C ASP A 687 35.12 -12.62 25.37
N THR A 688 35.55 -11.82 26.35
CA THR A 688 34.73 -11.52 27.54
C THR A 688 34.05 -10.15 27.44
N GLU A 689 34.35 -9.37 26.39
CA GLU A 689 33.77 -8.05 26.20
C GLU A 689 32.31 -8.18 25.75
N PRO A 690 31.36 -7.51 26.43
CA PRO A 690 29.96 -7.55 26.03
C PRO A 690 29.75 -6.83 24.70
N ILE A 691 28.91 -7.40 23.84
CA ILE A 691 28.49 -6.73 22.62
C ILE A 691 27.35 -5.78 22.98
N LYS A 692 27.48 -4.52 22.56
CA LYS A 692 26.47 -3.48 22.79
C LYS A 692 26.04 -2.85 21.48
N ILE A 693 24.74 -2.91 21.20
CA ILE A 693 24.11 -2.32 20.00
C ILE A 693 23.22 -1.17 20.46
N THR A 694 23.46 0.04 19.97
CA THR A 694 22.60 1.20 20.24
C THR A 694 21.84 1.60 19.00
N TYR A 695 20.55 1.88 19.15
CA TYR A 695 19.68 2.42 18.11
C TYR A 695 19.09 3.76 18.55
N SER A 696 19.21 4.78 17.71
CA SER A 696 18.82 6.15 18.05
C SER A 696 17.31 6.39 18.05
N GLY A 697 16.56 5.64 17.24
CA GLY A 697 15.27 6.14 16.72
C GLY A 697 15.49 7.40 15.88
N ASP A 698 14.44 8.20 15.71
CA ASP A 698 14.58 9.56 15.19
C ASP A 698 14.98 10.52 16.32
N THR A 699 16.03 11.30 16.11
CA THR A 699 16.54 12.30 17.01
C THR A 699 17.47 13.33 16.36
N MET A 700 17.33 14.59 16.80
CA MET A 700 18.45 15.53 16.77
C MET A 700 19.58 15.05 17.71
N PRO A 701 20.84 15.47 17.52
CA PRO A 701 21.91 15.16 18.47
C PRO A 701 21.54 15.52 19.92
N CYS A 702 21.68 14.57 20.84
CA CYS A 702 21.35 14.75 22.26
C CYS A 702 22.36 14.06 23.18
N GLN A 703 22.55 14.62 24.38
CA GLN A 703 23.51 14.14 25.36
C GLN A 703 23.12 12.75 25.92
N ASP A 704 21.83 12.54 26.18
CA ASP A 704 21.31 11.29 26.74
C ASP A 704 21.64 10.08 25.85
N LEU A 705 21.56 10.22 24.52
CA LEU A 705 21.93 9.16 23.58
C LEU A 705 23.45 8.92 23.54
N ILE A 706 24.26 9.98 23.70
CA ILE A 706 25.73 9.85 23.80
C ILE A 706 26.10 9.06 25.05
N GLU A 707 25.42 9.31 26.17
CA GLU A 707 25.65 8.60 27.43
C GLU A 707 25.17 7.14 27.34
N LEU A 708 23.96 6.91 26.84
CA LEU A 708 23.42 5.57 26.63
C LEU A 708 24.28 4.77 25.64
N GLY A 709 24.74 5.38 24.55
CA GLY A 709 25.49 4.76 23.46
C GLY A 709 27.00 4.68 23.68
N ARG A 710 27.52 5.16 24.82
CA ARG A 710 28.95 5.11 25.11
C ARG A 710 29.47 3.68 25.05
N ASP A 711 30.62 3.50 24.40
CA ASP A 711 31.32 2.22 24.22
C ASP A 711 30.47 1.14 23.50
N SER A 712 29.46 1.55 22.72
CA SER A 712 28.70 0.62 21.90
C SER A 712 29.55 0.03 20.78
N THR A 713 29.53 -1.29 20.65
CA THR A 713 30.17 -2.04 19.56
C THR A 713 29.58 -1.63 18.21
N VAL A 714 28.26 -1.42 18.16
CA VAL A 714 27.55 -0.96 16.97
C VAL A 714 26.60 0.17 17.36
N LEU A 715 26.65 1.27 16.60
CA LEU A 715 25.66 2.33 16.63
C LEU A 715 24.87 2.32 15.33
N ILE A 716 23.56 2.11 15.44
CA ILE A 716 22.59 2.29 14.37
C ILE A 716 21.96 3.67 14.58
N HIS A 717 22.39 4.65 13.81
CA HIS A 717 21.94 6.03 13.96
C HIS A 717 21.10 6.45 12.75
N GLU A 718 20.06 7.24 12.98
CA GLU A 718 19.32 7.88 11.89
C GLU A 718 20.20 8.88 11.12
N ALA A 719 19.95 9.00 9.83
CA ALA A 719 20.71 9.86 8.92
C ALA A 719 19.77 10.45 7.87
N THR A 720 18.68 11.08 8.34
CA THR A 720 17.54 11.47 7.51
C THR A 720 17.89 12.53 6.47
N MET A 721 18.75 13.49 6.82
CA MET A 721 19.03 14.66 5.99
C MET A 721 20.44 14.60 5.39
N GLU A 722 20.56 14.97 4.11
CA GLU A 722 21.86 15.22 3.48
C GLU A 722 22.51 16.49 4.07
N ASP A 723 23.84 16.54 4.13
CA ASP A 723 24.62 17.68 4.67
C ASP A 723 24.20 19.03 4.05
N GLU A 724 23.75 19.06 2.79
CA GLU A 724 23.29 20.29 2.13
C GLU A 724 21.98 20.87 2.71
N LEU A 725 21.26 20.12 3.54
CA LEU A 725 19.97 20.49 4.12
C LEU A 725 20.04 20.87 5.62
N GLU A 726 21.25 21.08 6.15
CA GLU A 726 21.50 21.49 7.55
C GLU A 726 20.95 22.89 7.89
N ALA A 727 20.71 23.73 6.87
CA ALA A 727 20.47 25.18 6.99
C ALA A 727 19.09 25.59 7.51
#